data_AF-A0A358NAR2-F1
#
_entry.id   AF-A0A358NAR2-F1
#
_cell.length_a   1.000
_cell.length_b   1.000
_cell.length_c   1.000
_cell.angle_alpha   90.00
_cell.angle_beta   90.00
_cell.angle_gamma   90.00
#
_symmetry.space_group_name_H-M   'P 1'
#
loop_
_entity.id
_entity.type
_entity.pdbx_description
1 polymer ?
#
loop_
_entity_poly.entity_id
_entity_poly.type
_entity_poly.pdbx_seq_one_letter_code
_entity_poly.pdbx_strand_id
1 'polypeptide(L)'
;MISEAAQLQRATGWDRELARSPQERDRLRNYIAFQMASAGLATPDEANNSDSMASFSTGILDSLREKNRLLSEHRAPVDSRIETFLQEYFRGCTMDGPLRLPSRSLTLDRHGMARELSLPVNGHSFQNDLVSSYRCLNGVLNNPRADRRTTAGTFHITEDGLSIPRDKRAVPRNAFVNLFKAAMHPPREMMLLPYTSESSKPAESWVSLLLRPAVCPEVPGYCEAQFMETRFFAPGSLVSNLDFVESIFGNAGDPLTAANDAALDVKSWSGHTGCVILAPHLVHLRKKDLGLPHWDDATERQRTDSMCWKDESECYNDGSAFKLSCRDASGVMVTLIADNYYGYCKKEVKTQISFATNLMGNSEEEHAGGALAFASYSLGSDFLVNSRRYNGRSFKTIAKEYASFMDVHPEGYGVDRKDPSVIYIPEDAYATLEERCVRWTLNGKEQRIPLTPKNVYIAPSGYKIRLEKHPAAPSWRLIGTAAEGIFCHKPCTVSGGGKSEISKSLRDYMLYGPIFVADIDRDFEKLDEIFSRSYENRWRDDMPDKPDYTERPSRGVLDSTRSLGSMIQLLTPQPNYSSEYTAWLETIPEHVYALALIIKRFVQPGMEKDWKQYFGVDIVNGSPGHELKIGERALVGTYLRVGLDNRSWRTFKLRQDFIAAAKVQREDDISCSVVVPAKDVAELGPAVAPAFSYKFVENCEYRLFQRPDDAVHRGLDKQTELDLSQPGNFISNFEPLSTQKAREIVDDAVEFDKFSGPMESLLEEASQQAEGFVVSTAEPRIVNGSRTKNPRYLQDRPDMVNSRDTYIAMRGMQLSRCLPADSPVLAPVGAVLSGRRNNPPDTKTGIRSLAVYSPLHFQELPELVMDYVCSLTGKSPSTTGAGSEGALTKGPFNALLPSIDLNAIVTSMILTELGGFSTPAGHIGSRFEVGHDISLLIPEVWCRMGPEERDPENLLKTGMLEPIKDFEYEGKQIPASRLGYRITRKFVRQYLGRVFDNPSKVFTEDILKPELQDLPSFADGILHIAEAQKRVAMNYMQDGGYENACPPLKAVLDIMAHGNHEGKQITDPEIRRLFSREELLKSEWYRRRLVAKQLRDIEHWKTMERKVRNYLDDPTEQDTVHDLKIEERLSYVQDQLAKTQSPDYQDALVGTLGVDPM
;
A
#
# COMPACT_ATOMS: atom_id res chain seq x y z
N MET A 1 -15.35 -5.54 -1.08
CA MET A 1 -14.55 -6.77 -0.84
C MET A 1 -15.46 -7.86 -0.30
N ILE A 2 -15.12 -9.14 -0.48
CA ILE A 2 -15.94 -10.27 -0.02
C ILE A 2 -15.92 -10.30 1.52
N SER A 3 -17.09 -10.23 2.15
CA SER A 3 -17.24 -10.24 3.61
C SER A 3 -17.70 -11.59 4.17
N GLU A 4 -18.37 -12.42 3.35
CA GLU A 4 -18.85 -13.73 3.77
C GLU A 4 -17.71 -14.76 3.79
N ALA A 5 -17.51 -15.42 4.93
CA ALA A 5 -16.39 -16.35 5.12
C ALA A 5 -16.38 -17.52 4.13
N ALA A 6 -17.54 -18.11 3.82
CA ALA A 6 -17.65 -19.21 2.87
C ALA A 6 -17.31 -18.78 1.44
N GLN A 7 -17.80 -17.60 1.02
CA GLN A 7 -17.47 -17.03 -0.28
C GLN A 7 -15.99 -16.62 -0.35
N LEU A 8 -15.44 -16.05 0.73
CA LEU A 8 -14.03 -15.69 0.82
C LEU A 8 -13.16 -16.96 0.70
N GLN A 9 -13.52 -18.04 1.40
CA GLN A 9 -12.82 -19.31 1.28
C GLN A 9 -12.88 -19.88 -0.14
N ARG A 10 -14.06 -19.86 -0.79
CA ARG A 10 -14.21 -20.33 -2.18
C ARG A 10 -13.39 -19.49 -3.17
N ALA A 11 -13.37 -18.16 -2.99
CA ALA A 11 -12.77 -17.23 -3.93
C ALA A 11 -11.25 -17.10 -3.76
N THR A 12 -10.73 -17.23 -2.54
CA THR A 12 -9.30 -16.95 -2.26
C THR A 12 -8.60 -18.03 -1.45
N GLY A 13 -9.30 -19.07 -0.96
CA GLY A 13 -8.74 -20.07 -0.06
C GLY A 13 -8.08 -19.43 1.16
N TRP A 14 -8.75 -18.46 1.76
CA TRP A 14 -8.20 -17.60 2.82
C TRP A 14 -7.72 -18.38 4.05
N ASP A 15 -8.51 -19.36 4.50
CA ASP A 15 -8.09 -20.31 5.52
C ASP A 15 -7.17 -21.37 4.91
N ARG A 16 -5.86 -21.16 5.14
CA ARG A 16 -4.76 -21.98 4.61
C ARG A 16 -4.75 -23.40 5.19
N GLU A 17 -5.13 -23.56 6.46
CA GLU A 17 -5.18 -24.86 7.12
C GLU A 17 -6.31 -25.70 6.56
N LEU A 18 -7.51 -25.10 6.45
CA LEU A 18 -8.66 -25.76 5.85
C LEU A 18 -8.39 -26.15 4.39
N ALA A 19 -7.87 -25.21 3.60
CA ALA A 19 -7.57 -25.43 2.18
C ALA A 19 -6.53 -26.54 1.93
N ARG A 20 -5.70 -26.86 2.93
CA ARG A 20 -4.67 -27.90 2.86
C ARG A 20 -5.02 -29.19 3.57
N SER A 21 -6.11 -29.25 4.31
CA SER A 21 -6.51 -30.49 4.97
C SER A 21 -6.60 -31.62 3.93
N PRO A 22 -6.13 -32.85 4.23
CA PRO A 22 -6.13 -33.94 3.27
C PRO A 22 -7.52 -34.19 2.65
N GLN A 23 -8.57 -34.07 3.46
CA GLN A 23 -9.95 -34.24 3.04
C GLN A 23 -10.40 -33.20 2.01
N GLU A 24 -10.12 -31.91 2.23
CA GLU A 24 -10.48 -30.85 1.27
C GLU A 24 -9.65 -30.96 -0.02
N ARG A 25 -8.37 -31.31 0.10
CA ARG A 25 -7.51 -31.52 -1.06
C ARG A 25 -7.98 -32.71 -1.91
N ASP A 26 -8.41 -33.81 -1.29
CA ASP A 26 -8.96 -34.97 -2.01
C ASP A 26 -10.30 -34.63 -2.67
N ARG A 27 -11.18 -33.87 -2.00
CA ARG A 27 -12.41 -33.34 -2.59
C ARG A 27 -12.11 -32.48 -3.82
N LEU A 28 -11.13 -31.59 -3.72
CA LEU A 28 -10.70 -30.73 -4.82
C LEU A 28 -10.12 -31.55 -5.99
N ARG A 29 -9.31 -32.59 -5.73
CA ARG A 29 -8.78 -33.48 -6.76
C ARG A 29 -9.88 -34.24 -7.50
N ASN A 30 -10.86 -34.79 -6.76
CA ASN A 30 -12.02 -35.44 -7.36
C ASN A 30 -12.83 -34.46 -8.23
N TYR A 31 -12.98 -33.23 -7.75
CA TYR A 31 -13.63 -32.16 -8.51
C TYR A 31 -12.88 -31.79 -9.79
N ILE A 32 -11.55 -31.65 -9.72
CA ILE A 32 -10.69 -31.39 -10.90
C ILE A 32 -10.83 -32.51 -11.91
N ALA A 33 -10.77 -33.78 -11.48
CA ALA A 33 -10.93 -34.92 -12.37
C ALA A 33 -12.30 -34.91 -13.07
N PHE A 34 -13.37 -34.59 -12.34
CA PHE A 34 -14.71 -34.41 -12.91
C PHE A 34 -14.76 -33.27 -13.94
N GLN A 35 -14.22 -32.09 -13.60
CA GLN A 35 -14.20 -30.92 -14.49
C GLN A 35 -13.42 -31.20 -15.78
N MET A 36 -12.27 -31.87 -15.66
CA MET A 36 -11.48 -32.30 -16.82
C MET A 36 -12.24 -33.29 -17.69
N ALA A 37 -12.87 -34.31 -17.09
CA ALA A 37 -13.65 -35.30 -17.82
C ALA A 37 -14.85 -34.67 -18.55
N SER A 38 -15.54 -33.74 -17.89
CA SER A 38 -16.64 -32.93 -18.45
C SER A 38 -16.16 -32.09 -19.63
N ALA A 39 -14.99 -31.45 -19.52
CA ALA A 39 -14.35 -30.70 -20.61
C ALA A 39 -13.83 -31.58 -21.76
N GLY A 40 -13.98 -32.92 -21.67
CA GLY A 40 -13.49 -33.86 -22.68
C GLY A 40 -11.97 -34.08 -22.65
N LEU A 41 -11.30 -33.68 -21.56
CA LEU A 41 -9.88 -33.88 -21.36
C LEU A 41 -9.59 -35.26 -20.76
N ALA A 42 -8.39 -35.78 -21.02
CA ALA A 42 -7.91 -36.99 -20.37
C ALA A 42 -7.68 -36.72 -18.87
N THR A 43 -8.20 -37.59 -18.02
CA THR A 43 -7.97 -37.56 -16.57
C THR A 43 -6.69 -38.33 -16.22
N PRO A 44 -6.05 -38.05 -15.07
CA PRO A 44 -4.90 -38.83 -14.62
C PRO A 44 -5.22 -40.32 -14.50
N ASP A 45 -4.24 -41.19 -14.79
CA ASP A 45 -4.44 -42.65 -14.84
C ASP A 45 -5.01 -43.23 -13.52
N GLU A 46 -4.68 -42.65 -12.37
CA GLU A 46 -5.18 -43.09 -11.05
C GLU A 46 -6.63 -42.66 -10.74
N ALA A 47 -7.11 -41.57 -11.37
CA ALA A 47 -8.53 -41.22 -11.29
C ALA A 47 -9.40 -42.30 -11.96
N ASN A 48 -8.82 -43.06 -12.90
CA ASN A 48 -9.49 -44.20 -13.53
C ASN A 48 -9.43 -45.50 -12.70
N ASN A 49 -8.58 -45.58 -11.65
CA ASN A 49 -8.37 -46.76 -10.81
C ASN A 49 -8.96 -46.65 -9.39
N SER A 50 -9.50 -45.49 -9.00
CA SER A 50 -10.13 -45.25 -7.70
C SER A 50 -11.66 -45.25 -7.79
N ASP A 51 -12.35 -45.57 -6.69
CA ASP A 51 -13.82 -45.43 -6.53
C ASP A 51 -14.35 -44.01 -6.84
N SER A 52 -13.46 -43.02 -7.03
CA SER A 52 -13.76 -41.61 -7.30
C SER A 52 -14.54 -41.40 -8.61
N MET A 53 -14.09 -41.98 -9.74
CA MET A 53 -14.85 -41.98 -11.00
C MET A 53 -15.95 -43.04 -11.03
N ALA A 54 -15.83 -44.13 -10.24
CA ALA A 54 -16.87 -45.16 -10.14
C ALA A 54 -18.20 -44.63 -9.56
N SER A 55 -18.14 -43.53 -8.79
CA SER A 55 -19.31 -42.82 -8.27
C SER A 55 -20.13 -42.08 -9.35
N PHE A 56 -19.52 -41.75 -10.50
CA PHE A 56 -20.20 -41.13 -11.64
C PHE A 56 -20.38 -42.17 -12.74
N SER A 57 -21.63 -42.49 -13.11
CA SER A 57 -21.84 -43.45 -14.20
C SER A 57 -21.18 -42.95 -15.49
N THR A 58 -20.45 -43.81 -16.19
CA THR A 58 -19.76 -43.50 -17.46
C THR A 58 -20.73 -42.85 -18.47
N GLY A 59 -22.00 -43.27 -18.46
CA GLY A 59 -23.05 -42.69 -19.29
C GLY A 59 -23.36 -41.21 -19.00
N ILE A 60 -23.22 -40.74 -17.74
CA ILE A 60 -23.38 -39.31 -17.40
C ILE A 60 -22.22 -38.51 -17.98
N LEU A 61 -20.98 -38.99 -17.83
CA LEU A 61 -19.80 -38.30 -18.36
C LEU A 61 -19.79 -38.26 -19.90
N ASP A 62 -20.17 -39.35 -20.56
CA ASP A 62 -20.29 -39.38 -22.02
C ASP A 62 -21.43 -38.47 -22.51
N SER A 63 -22.55 -38.43 -21.79
CA SER A 63 -23.63 -37.48 -22.07
C SER A 63 -23.18 -36.03 -21.88
N LEU A 64 -22.45 -35.72 -20.81
CA LEU A 64 -21.92 -34.37 -20.55
C LEU A 64 -20.90 -33.95 -21.61
N ARG A 65 -20.00 -34.85 -22.01
CA ARG A 65 -19.04 -34.60 -23.10
C ARG A 65 -19.75 -34.27 -24.41
N GLU A 66 -20.78 -35.04 -24.76
CA GLU A 66 -21.52 -34.81 -25.99
C GLU A 66 -22.34 -33.51 -25.94
N LYS A 67 -22.94 -33.20 -24.78
CA LYS A 67 -23.59 -31.90 -24.54
C LYS A 67 -22.59 -30.74 -24.64
N ASN A 68 -21.42 -30.84 -24.02
CA ASN A 68 -20.38 -29.81 -24.10
C ASN A 68 -19.83 -29.65 -25.52
N ARG A 69 -19.74 -30.73 -26.30
CA ARG A 69 -19.39 -30.66 -27.73
C ARG A 69 -20.44 -29.86 -28.51
N LEU A 70 -21.73 -30.14 -28.29
CA LEU A 70 -22.84 -29.43 -28.93
C LEU A 70 -22.93 -27.96 -28.47
N LEU A 71 -22.63 -27.68 -27.20
CA LEU A 71 -22.64 -26.34 -26.61
C LEU A 71 -21.34 -25.56 -26.84
N SER A 72 -20.34 -26.12 -27.51
CA SER A 72 -19.04 -25.46 -27.71
C SER A 72 -19.08 -24.19 -28.59
N GLU A 73 -20.23 -23.91 -29.21
CA GLU A 73 -20.52 -22.64 -29.89
C GLU A 73 -21.11 -21.57 -28.95
N HIS A 74 -21.67 -21.97 -27.80
CA HIS A 74 -22.20 -21.06 -26.80
C HIS A 74 -21.05 -20.35 -26.07
N ARG A 75 -21.06 -19.02 -26.10
CA ARG A 75 -20.01 -18.19 -25.52
C ARG A 75 -20.48 -17.64 -24.19
N ALA A 76 -19.59 -17.67 -23.19
CA ALA A 76 -19.82 -16.93 -21.96
C ALA A 76 -20.14 -15.45 -22.28
N PRO A 77 -21.03 -14.79 -21.52
CA PRO A 77 -21.39 -13.39 -21.78
C PRO A 77 -20.18 -12.45 -21.84
N VAL A 78 -19.18 -12.67 -20.97
CA VAL A 78 -17.93 -11.91 -20.95
C VAL A 78 -17.11 -12.10 -22.23
N ASP A 79 -16.97 -13.35 -22.70
CA ASP A 79 -16.23 -13.67 -23.94
C ASP A 79 -16.94 -13.06 -25.16
N SER A 80 -18.28 -13.06 -25.16
CA SER A 80 -19.10 -12.43 -26.20
C SER A 80 -18.89 -10.92 -26.28
N ARG A 81 -18.78 -10.23 -25.13
CA ARG A 81 -18.47 -8.79 -25.08
C ARG A 81 -17.09 -8.50 -25.67
N ILE A 82 -16.09 -9.31 -25.32
CA ILE A 82 -14.72 -9.17 -25.83
C ILE A 82 -14.65 -9.42 -27.34
N GLU A 83 -15.26 -10.50 -27.82
CA GLU A 83 -15.26 -10.82 -29.25
C GLU A 83 -16.03 -9.79 -30.07
N THR A 84 -17.14 -9.25 -29.55
CA THR A 84 -17.89 -8.17 -30.21
C THR A 84 -17.02 -6.93 -30.40
N PHE A 85 -16.34 -6.50 -29.33
CA PHE A 85 -15.36 -5.41 -29.40
C PHE A 85 -14.28 -5.68 -30.45
N LEU A 86 -13.67 -6.88 -30.45
CA LEU A 86 -12.64 -7.23 -31.43
C LEU A 86 -13.16 -7.20 -32.87
N GLN A 87 -14.39 -7.66 -33.13
CA GLN A 87 -14.97 -7.58 -34.48
C GLN A 87 -15.23 -6.15 -34.93
N GLU A 88 -15.74 -5.30 -34.04
CA GLU A 88 -16.02 -3.91 -34.34
C GLU A 88 -14.73 -3.11 -34.56
N TYR A 89 -13.78 -3.24 -33.63
CA TYR A 89 -12.49 -2.55 -33.67
C TYR A 89 -11.67 -2.94 -34.91
N PHE A 90 -11.71 -4.20 -35.35
CA PHE A 90 -10.94 -4.69 -36.50
C PHE A 90 -11.76 -4.87 -37.79
N ARG A 91 -12.93 -4.21 -37.89
CA ARG A 91 -13.72 -4.20 -39.12
C ARG A 91 -12.86 -3.77 -40.31
N GLY A 92 -12.79 -4.61 -41.35
CA GLY A 92 -11.99 -4.41 -42.56
C GLY A 92 -10.56 -4.98 -42.51
N CYS A 93 -10.05 -5.39 -41.34
CA CYS A 93 -8.72 -6.02 -41.17
C CYS A 93 -8.79 -7.56 -41.02
N THR A 94 -9.99 -8.12 -40.84
CA THR A 94 -10.24 -9.53 -40.51
C THR A 94 -10.83 -10.31 -41.69
N MET A 95 -10.30 -10.11 -42.91
CA MET A 95 -10.84 -10.74 -44.13
C MET A 95 -10.75 -12.27 -44.12
N ASP A 96 -9.77 -12.85 -43.41
CA ASP A 96 -9.58 -14.31 -43.32
C ASP A 96 -10.36 -14.98 -42.18
N GLY A 97 -11.24 -14.24 -41.50
CA GLY A 97 -12.10 -14.76 -40.44
C GLY A 97 -12.08 -13.94 -39.15
N PRO A 98 -13.09 -14.13 -38.29
CA PRO A 98 -13.26 -13.36 -37.05
C PRO A 98 -12.15 -13.66 -36.03
N LEU A 99 -11.73 -12.63 -35.29
CA LEU A 99 -10.92 -12.82 -34.08
C LEU A 99 -11.76 -13.50 -32.99
N ARG A 100 -11.41 -14.75 -32.65
CA ARG A 100 -12.14 -15.56 -31.64
C ARG A 100 -11.22 -15.92 -30.49
N LEU A 101 -11.75 -15.86 -29.29
CA LEU A 101 -11.13 -16.38 -28.08
C LEU A 101 -11.22 -17.92 -28.07
N PRO A 102 -10.38 -18.61 -27.26
CA PRO A 102 -10.43 -20.07 -27.16
C PRO A 102 -11.82 -20.55 -26.75
N SER A 103 -12.47 -21.36 -27.60
CA SER A 103 -13.81 -21.89 -27.33
C SER A 103 -13.82 -23.06 -26.35
N ARG A 104 -12.69 -23.78 -26.24
CA ARG A 104 -12.52 -24.92 -25.34
C ARG A 104 -11.36 -24.61 -24.39
N SER A 105 -11.71 -24.17 -23.19
CA SER A 105 -10.76 -23.96 -22.10
C SER A 105 -11.26 -24.69 -20.86
N LEU A 106 -10.33 -25.21 -20.05
CA LEU A 106 -10.63 -25.67 -18.70
C LEU A 106 -10.86 -24.43 -17.83
N THR A 107 -12.13 -24.16 -17.50
CA THR A 107 -12.52 -23.02 -16.66
C THR A 107 -12.18 -23.33 -15.20
N LEU A 108 -11.53 -22.37 -14.52
CA LEU A 108 -11.24 -22.42 -13.09
C LEU A 108 -12.35 -21.69 -12.33
N ASP A 109 -13.28 -22.43 -11.74
CA ASP A 109 -14.47 -21.87 -11.08
C ASP A 109 -14.35 -21.72 -9.56
N ARG A 110 -13.23 -22.16 -8.98
CA ARG A 110 -12.94 -22.03 -7.54
C ARG A 110 -11.44 -22.02 -7.26
N HIS A 111 -11.10 -21.36 -6.15
CA HIS A 111 -9.73 -21.30 -5.65
C HIS A 111 -9.14 -22.67 -5.35
N GLY A 112 -7.86 -22.82 -5.69
CA GLY A 112 -7.07 -24.02 -5.45
C GLY A 112 -7.00 -24.95 -6.66
N MET A 113 -7.96 -24.89 -7.60
CA MET A 113 -7.88 -25.66 -8.84
C MET A 113 -6.60 -25.33 -9.61
N ALA A 114 -6.33 -24.04 -9.83
CA ALA A 114 -5.15 -23.58 -10.55
C ALA A 114 -3.85 -24.10 -9.91
N ARG A 115 -3.80 -24.06 -8.57
CA ARG A 115 -2.64 -24.49 -7.78
C ARG A 115 -2.38 -25.98 -7.91
N GLU A 116 -3.40 -26.81 -7.74
CA GLU A 116 -3.24 -28.26 -7.91
C GLU A 116 -2.92 -28.62 -9.37
N LEU A 117 -3.47 -27.89 -10.34
CA LEU A 117 -3.19 -28.09 -11.77
C LEU A 117 -1.76 -27.71 -12.19
N SER A 118 -1.06 -26.91 -11.37
CA SER A 118 0.30 -26.40 -11.66
C SER A 118 1.42 -27.43 -11.46
N LEU A 119 1.10 -28.60 -10.92
CA LEU A 119 2.05 -29.68 -10.63
C LEU A 119 1.44 -31.04 -11.00
N PRO A 120 2.25 -32.08 -11.28
CA PRO A 120 1.71 -33.40 -11.58
C PRO A 120 0.92 -33.95 -10.39
N VAL A 121 -0.10 -34.77 -10.66
CA VAL A 121 -1.02 -35.25 -9.63
C VAL A 121 -0.31 -35.89 -8.42
N ASN A 122 0.75 -36.67 -8.65
CA ASN A 122 1.56 -37.31 -7.61
C ASN A 122 3.02 -36.84 -7.59
N GLY A 123 3.38 -35.93 -8.49
CA GLY A 123 4.73 -35.39 -8.59
C GLY A 123 4.96 -34.21 -7.64
N HIS A 124 6.22 -34.05 -7.23
CA HIS A 124 6.68 -32.91 -6.43
C HIS A 124 7.29 -31.80 -7.29
N SER A 125 7.47 -32.01 -8.59
CA SER A 125 8.05 -31.02 -9.49
C SER A 125 7.49 -31.11 -10.90
N PHE A 126 7.51 -29.99 -11.61
CA PHE A 126 7.25 -29.89 -13.05
C PHE A 126 8.25 -28.90 -13.66
N GLN A 127 8.76 -29.19 -14.84
CA GLN A 127 9.72 -28.32 -15.51
C GLN A 127 9.56 -28.34 -17.02
N ASN A 128 9.59 -27.14 -17.61
CA ASN A 128 9.81 -26.91 -19.04
C ASN A 128 10.65 -25.64 -19.24
N ASP A 129 10.78 -25.19 -20.49
CA ASP A 129 11.57 -23.99 -20.85
C ASP A 129 11.02 -22.67 -20.28
N LEU A 130 9.76 -22.66 -19.84
CA LEU A 130 9.07 -21.47 -19.35
C LEU A 130 9.00 -21.41 -17.82
N VAL A 131 8.89 -22.55 -17.14
CA VAL A 131 8.68 -22.59 -15.68
C VAL A 131 9.22 -23.87 -15.06
N SER A 132 9.80 -23.72 -13.87
CA SER A 132 10.10 -24.80 -12.94
C SER A 132 9.23 -24.64 -11.70
N SER A 133 8.34 -25.59 -11.44
CA SER A 133 7.40 -25.58 -10.32
C SER A 133 7.70 -26.72 -9.35
N TYR A 134 7.56 -26.46 -8.05
CA TYR A 134 7.84 -27.42 -6.98
C TYR A 134 6.76 -27.37 -5.90
N ARG A 135 6.34 -28.55 -5.44
CA ARG A 135 5.50 -28.69 -4.25
C ARG A 135 6.40 -28.58 -3.02
N CYS A 136 6.22 -27.54 -2.23
CA CYS A 136 7.03 -27.26 -1.04
C CYS A 136 6.22 -27.48 0.24
N LEU A 137 6.89 -27.82 1.34
CA LEU A 137 6.25 -27.97 2.64
C LEU A 137 5.48 -26.69 3.06
N ASN A 138 6.05 -25.53 2.76
CA ASN A 138 5.46 -24.21 3.01
C ASN A 138 4.60 -23.65 1.86
N GLY A 139 4.34 -24.39 0.77
CA GLY A 139 3.49 -23.90 -0.32
C GLY A 139 3.82 -24.45 -1.71
N VAL A 140 3.75 -23.58 -2.72
CA VAL A 140 4.15 -23.88 -4.10
C VAL A 140 5.21 -22.87 -4.55
N LEU A 141 6.35 -23.37 -4.99
CA LEU A 141 7.41 -22.56 -5.58
C LEU A 141 7.28 -22.62 -7.09
N ASN A 142 7.20 -21.47 -7.74
CA ASN A 142 7.23 -21.37 -9.19
C ASN A 142 8.31 -20.40 -9.67
N ASN A 143 9.31 -20.92 -10.38
CA ASN A 143 10.43 -20.19 -10.93
C ASN A 143 10.24 -20.05 -12.46
N PRO A 144 9.76 -18.90 -12.96
CA PRO A 144 9.57 -18.67 -14.39
C PRO A 144 10.91 -18.45 -15.10
N ARG A 145 10.94 -18.51 -16.43
CA ARG A 145 12.14 -18.31 -17.26
C ARG A 145 12.84 -17.00 -16.93
N ALA A 146 12.09 -15.90 -16.93
CA ALA A 146 12.57 -14.58 -16.53
C ALA A 146 12.35 -14.36 -15.02
N ASP A 147 13.39 -14.01 -14.28
CA ASP A 147 13.29 -13.79 -12.83
C ASP A 147 12.71 -12.42 -12.45
N ARG A 148 12.53 -11.51 -13.41
CA ARG A 148 12.06 -10.15 -13.16
C ARG A 148 11.35 -9.56 -14.38
N ARG A 149 10.58 -8.49 -14.12
CA ARG A 149 9.94 -7.69 -15.16
C ARG A 149 10.91 -6.66 -15.76
N THR A 150 10.76 -6.41 -17.06
CA THR A 150 11.37 -5.30 -17.79
C THR A 150 10.30 -4.23 -18.06
N THR A 151 10.67 -2.95 -18.07
CA THR A 151 9.75 -1.84 -18.37
C THR A 151 10.11 -1.13 -19.67
N ALA A 152 11.39 -0.93 -19.95
CA ALA A 152 11.87 -0.24 -21.14
C ALA A 152 11.40 -0.94 -22.42
N GLY A 153 10.66 -0.19 -23.27
CA GLY A 153 10.18 -0.68 -24.56
C GLY A 153 9.16 -1.84 -24.50
N THR A 154 8.59 -2.13 -23.32
CA THR A 154 7.74 -3.33 -23.14
C THR A 154 6.23 -3.07 -23.28
N PHE A 155 5.76 -1.83 -23.27
CA PHE A 155 4.33 -1.51 -23.30
C PHE A 155 3.93 -0.93 -24.65
N HIS A 156 3.19 -1.74 -25.41
CA HIS A 156 2.71 -1.43 -26.75
C HIS A 156 1.20 -1.22 -26.75
N ILE A 157 0.71 -0.39 -27.67
CA ILE A 157 -0.70 -0.04 -27.79
C ILE A 157 -1.11 -0.04 -29.25
N THR A 158 -2.27 -0.61 -29.55
CA THR A 158 -2.83 -0.69 -30.91
C THR A 158 -3.41 0.66 -31.35
N GLU A 159 -3.18 1.02 -32.62
CA GLU A 159 -3.71 2.22 -33.29
C GLU A 159 -5.23 2.17 -33.51
N ASP A 160 -5.82 3.33 -33.86
CA ASP A 160 -7.25 3.60 -34.14
C ASP A 160 -8.24 3.42 -32.99
N GLY A 161 -7.74 3.37 -31.75
CA GLY A 161 -8.55 3.42 -30.52
C GLY A 161 -8.47 4.78 -29.85
N LEU A 162 -8.45 4.80 -28.51
CA LEU A 162 -8.08 6.01 -27.77
C LEU A 162 -6.61 6.39 -28.02
N SER A 163 -6.32 7.69 -27.95
CA SER A 163 -4.99 8.27 -28.18
C SER A 163 -3.86 7.53 -27.46
N ILE A 164 -2.71 7.43 -28.12
CA ILE A 164 -1.56 6.64 -27.65
C ILE A 164 -0.52 7.59 -27.04
N PRO A 165 -0.15 7.42 -25.76
CA PRO A 165 0.89 8.23 -25.13
C PRO A 165 2.23 8.12 -25.84
N ARG A 166 3.02 9.20 -25.83
CA ARG A 166 4.32 9.26 -26.51
C ARG A 166 5.32 8.21 -25.99
N ASP A 167 5.22 7.84 -24.72
CA ASP A 167 6.13 6.89 -24.08
C ASP A 167 5.79 5.41 -24.38
N LYS A 168 4.71 5.15 -25.12
CA LYS A 168 4.28 3.81 -25.55
C LYS A 168 4.59 3.59 -27.03
N ARG A 169 4.76 2.33 -27.43
CA ARG A 169 4.93 1.97 -28.85
C ARG A 169 3.57 1.80 -29.53
N ALA A 170 3.35 2.52 -30.62
CA ALA A 170 2.13 2.48 -31.43
C ALA A 170 2.20 1.32 -32.42
N VAL A 171 1.22 0.41 -32.37
CA VAL A 171 1.20 -0.83 -33.17
C VAL A 171 0.07 -0.76 -34.21
N PRO A 172 0.37 -0.94 -35.50
CA PRO A 172 -0.64 -0.99 -36.54
C PRO A 172 -1.65 -2.11 -36.34
N ARG A 173 -2.92 -1.87 -36.73
CA ARG A 173 -4.01 -2.84 -36.56
C ARG A 173 -3.72 -4.22 -37.15
N ASN A 174 -3.15 -4.28 -38.35
CA ASN A 174 -2.82 -5.55 -38.99
C ASN A 174 -1.77 -6.34 -38.20
N ALA A 175 -0.78 -5.66 -37.60
CA ALA A 175 0.21 -6.31 -36.75
C ALA A 175 -0.43 -6.87 -35.48
N PHE A 176 -1.38 -6.15 -34.85
CA PHE A 176 -2.16 -6.71 -33.74
C PHE A 176 -2.96 -7.95 -34.17
N VAL A 177 -3.67 -7.89 -35.30
CA VAL A 177 -4.45 -9.02 -35.82
C VAL A 177 -3.58 -10.27 -35.99
N ASN A 178 -2.39 -10.11 -36.58
CA ASN A 178 -1.45 -11.20 -36.79
C ASN A 178 -0.88 -11.75 -35.46
N LEU A 179 -0.55 -10.85 -34.51
CA LEU A 179 -0.12 -11.25 -33.16
C LEU A 179 -1.23 -11.98 -32.40
N PHE A 180 -2.48 -11.51 -32.49
CA PHE A 180 -3.63 -12.16 -31.86
C PHE A 180 -3.87 -13.55 -32.46
N LYS A 181 -3.87 -13.68 -33.79
CA LYS A 181 -3.99 -14.97 -34.48
C LYS A 181 -2.90 -15.94 -34.02
N ALA A 182 -1.65 -15.48 -33.91
CA ALA A 182 -0.56 -16.31 -33.39
C ALA A 182 -0.72 -16.64 -31.90
N ALA A 183 -1.25 -15.73 -31.09
CA ALA A 183 -1.51 -15.97 -29.67
C ALA A 183 -2.53 -17.10 -29.44
N MET A 184 -3.52 -17.23 -30.34
CA MET A 184 -4.53 -18.29 -30.29
C MET A 184 -4.01 -19.67 -30.73
N HIS A 185 -2.79 -19.76 -31.25
CA HIS A 185 -2.15 -21.00 -31.70
C HIS A 185 -0.79 -21.22 -30.99
N PRO A 186 -0.78 -21.39 -29.66
CA PRO A 186 0.44 -21.69 -28.93
C PRO A 186 1.01 -23.06 -29.35
N PRO A 187 2.34 -23.24 -29.26
CA PRO A 187 2.97 -24.55 -29.41
C PRO A 187 2.35 -25.61 -28.50
N ARG A 188 2.27 -26.85 -29.00
CA ARG A 188 1.64 -27.99 -28.31
C ARG A 188 2.21 -28.23 -26.91
N GLU A 189 3.52 -28.10 -26.75
CA GLU A 189 4.23 -28.24 -25.47
C GLU A 189 3.80 -27.20 -24.42
N MET A 190 3.36 -26.01 -24.84
CA MET A 190 2.85 -24.97 -23.96
C MET A 190 1.41 -25.25 -23.50
N MET A 191 0.68 -26.05 -24.27
CA MET A 191 -0.69 -26.45 -23.96
C MET A 191 -0.76 -27.59 -22.94
N LEU A 192 0.35 -28.30 -22.72
CA LEU A 192 0.45 -29.39 -21.76
C LEU A 192 0.02 -28.94 -20.36
N LEU A 193 -0.96 -29.63 -19.77
CA LEU A 193 -1.39 -29.39 -18.40
C LEU A 193 -0.46 -30.15 -17.43
N PRO A 194 0.28 -29.47 -16.53
CA PRO A 194 1.24 -30.09 -15.62
C PRO A 194 0.64 -31.24 -14.80
N TYR A 195 -0.62 -31.11 -14.38
CA TYR A 195 -1.37 -32.12 -13.64
C TYR A 195 -1.33 -33.53 -14.24
N THR A 196 -1.31 -33.62 -15.56
CA THR A 196 -1.34 -34.88 -16.33
C THR A 196 -0.02 -35.21 -17.02
N SER A 197 1.05 -34.45 -16.76
CA SER A 197 2.31 -34.60 -17.52
C SER A 197 2.96 -35.98 -17.35
N GLU A 198 2.68 -36.67 -16.26
CA GLU A 198 3.18 -38.02 -15.96
C GLU A 198 2.18 -39.14 -16.32
N SER A 199 0.99 -38.78 -16.80
CA SER A 199 -0.03 -39.76 -17.21
C SER A 199 0.30 -40.35 -18.58
N SER A 200 -0.23 -41.55 -18.85
CA SER A 200 -0.07 -42.25 -20.14
C SER A 200 -0.60 -41.44 -21.33
N LYS A 201 -1.61 -40.59 -21.09
CA LYS A 201 -2.18 -39.64 -22.07
C LYS A 201 -2.31 -38.25 -21.44
N PRO A 202 -1.27 -37.42 -21.51
CA PRO A 202 -1.33 -36.06 -20.99
C PRO A 202 -2.39 -35.21 -21.70
N ALA A 203 -3.06 -34.34 -20.94
CA ALA A 203 -4.03 -33.40 -21.45
C ALA A 203 -3.35 -32.11 -21.95
N GLU A 204 -3.86 -31.57 -23.05
CA GLU A 204 -3.44 -30.31 -23.64
C GLU A 204 -4.66 -29.38 -23.70
N SER A 205 -4.58 -28.23 -23.04
CA SER A 205 -5.75 -27.34 -22.93
C SER A 205 -5.35 -25.90 -22.70
N TRP A 206 -6.21 -24.99 -23.16
CA TRP A 206 -6.28 -23.65 -22.59
C TRP A 206 -6.86 -23.76 -21.18
N VAL A 207 -6.42 -22.89 -20.29
CA VAL A 207 -6.99 -22.73 -18.95
C VAL A 207 -7.45 -21.28 -18.82
N SER A 208 -8.55 -21.06 -18.12
CA SER A 208 -9.15 -19.74 -18.07
C SER A 208 -9.76 -19.42 -16.71
N LEU A 209 -9.79 -18.12 -16.37
CA LEU A 209 -10.26 -17.60 -15.09
C LEU A 209 -11.11 -16.34 -15.29
N LEU A 210 -12.11 -16.13 -14.43
CA LEU A 210 -12.85 -14.88 -14.31
C LEU A 210 -12.49 -14.18 -13.00
N LEU A 211 -12.16 -12.90 -13.08
CA LEU A 211 -11.89 -12.02 -11.94
C LEU A 211 -12.93 -10.88 -11.89
N ARG A 212 -13.20 -10.36 -10.69
CA ARG A 212 -14.01 -9.15 -10.46
C ARG A 212 -13.23 -8.09 -9.65
N PRO A 213 -12.17 -7.47 -10.21
CA PRO A 213 -11.35 -6.53 -9.45
C PRO A 213 -12.08 -5.20 -9.17
N ALA A 214 -11.81 -4.61 -8.01
CA ALA A 214 -12.42 -3.36 -7.56
C ALA A 214 -11.95 -2.16 -8.40
N VAL A 215 -12.89 -1.26 -8.71
CA VAL A 215 -12.71 -0.04 -9.51
C VAL A 215 -13.12 1.20 -8.72
N CYS A 216 -14.12 1.12 -7.83
CA CYS A 216 -14.47 2.20 -6.90
C CYS A 216 -14.75 1.58 -5.53
N PRO A 217 -14.22 2.16 -4.44
CA PRO A 217 -14.51 1.67 -3.10
C PRO A 217 -15.96 1.96 -2.70
N GLU A 218 -16.46 1.19 -1.73
CA GLU A 218 -17.70 1.53 -1.04
C GLU A 218 -17.46 2.70 -0.10
N VAL A 219 -18.41 3.64 -0.06
CA VAL A 219 -18.51 4.64 1.01
C VAL A 219 -19.91 4.49 1.61
N PRO A 220 -20.05 3.80 2.76
CA PRO A 220 -21.35 3.56 3.37
C PRO A 220 -22.17 4.84 3.55
N GLY A 221 -23.40 4.82 3.04
CA GLY A 221 -24.31 5.97 3.02
C GLY A 221 -24.21 6.86 1.77
N TYR A 222 -23.24 6.63 0.88
CA TYR A 222 -23.05 7.40 -0.35
C TYR A 222 -23.02 6.54 -1.62
N CYS A 223 -22.07 5.61 -1.74
CA CYS A 223 -21.93 4.75 -2.92
C CYS A 223 -21.57 3.30 -2.59
N GLU A 224 -22.08 2.38 -3.39
CA GLU A 224 -21.69 0.97 -3.36
C GLU A 224 -20.34 0.77 -4.07
N ALA A 225 -19.58 -0.25 -3.66
CA ALA A 225 -18.35 -0.63 -4.37
C ALA A 225 -18.66 -1.02 -5.81
N GLN A 226 -17.80 -0.62 -6.75
CA GLN A 226 -17.90 -0.97 -8.16
C GLN A 226 -16.72 -1.85 -8.57
N PHE A 227 -16.98 -2.83 -9.43
CA PHE A 227 -16.04 -3.83 -9.90
C PHE A 227 -16.12 -3.92 -11.41
N MET A 228 -14.98 -4.09 -12.09
CA MET A 228 -15.00 -4.56 -13.47
C MET A 228 -14.99 -6.10 -13.51
N GLU A 229 -15.09 -6.67 -14.69
CA GLU A 229 -14.79 -8.09 -14.92
C GLU A 229 -13.52 -8.22 -15.75
N THR A 230 -12.67 -9.21 -15.46
CA THR A 230 -11.49 -9.51 -16.27
C THR A 230 -11.43 -11.00 -16.58
N ARG A 231 -11.31 -11.32 -17.87
CA ARG A 231 -11.14 -12.66 -18.38
C ARG A 231 -9.67 -12.98 -18.64
N PHE A 232 -9.14 -14.01 -17.98
CA PHE A 232 -7.76 -14.48 -18.17
C PHE A 232 -7.72 -15.79 -18.95
N PHE A 233 -6.83 -15.86 -19.94
CA PHE A 233 -6.51 -17.08 -20.69
C PHE A 233 -5.02 -17.36 -20.65
N ALA A 234 -4.66 -18.60 -20.34
CA ALA A 234 -3.29 -19.09 -20.41
C ALA A 234 -3.24 -20.50 -20.99
N PRO A 235 -2.19 -20.86 -21.76
CA PRO A 235 -1.89 -22.24 -22.08
C PRO A 235 -1.69 -23.08 -20.80
N GLY A 236 -1.99 -24.37 -20.86
CA GLY A 236 -1.98 -25.29 -19.71
C GLY A 236 -0.69 -25.26 -18.89
N SER A 237 0.47 -25.11 -19.53
CA SER A 237 1.76 -25.12 -18.82
C SER A 237 1.99 -23.86 -17.98
N LEU A 238 1.14 -22.83 -18.13
CA LEU A 238 1.21 -21.54 -17.45
C LEU A 238 0.05 -21.34 -16.46
N VAL A 239 -0.62 -22.42 -16.05
CA VAL A 239 -1.73 -22.36 -15.08
C VAL A 239 -1.32 -21.79 -13.72
N SER A 240 -0.03 -21.83 -13.35
CA SER A 240 0.50 -21.15 -12.16
C SER A 240 0.31 -19.63 -12.20
N ASN A 241 0.26 -19.02 -13.39
CA ASN A 241 -0.06 -17.59 -13.54
C ASN A 241 -1.51 -17.29 -13.17
N LEU A 242 -2.42 -18.26 -13.35
CA LEU A 242 -3.82 -18.14 -12.97
C LEU A 242 -3.99 -18.33 -11.46
N ASP A 243 -3.28 -19.28 -10.83
CA ASP A 243 -3.19 -19.40 -9.35
C ASP A 243 -2.71 -18.07 -8.74
N PHE A 244 -1.70 -17.46 -9.36
CA PHE A 244 -1.16 -16.18 -8.91
C PHE A 244 -2.19 -15.04 -8.90
N VAL A 245 -2.88 -14.78 -10.02
CA VAL A 245 -3.86 -13.67 -10.08
C VAL A 245 -5.15 -13.99 -9.33
N GLU A 246 -5.57 -15.25 -9.29
CA GLU A 246 -6.69 -15.73 -8.48
C GLU A 246 -6.43 -15.49 -7.00
N SER A 247 -5.22 -15.80 -6.53
CA SER A 247 -4.80 -15.59 -5.14
C SER A 247 -4.80 -14.12 -4.72
N ILE A 248 -4.60 -13.18 -5.66
CA ILE A 248 -4.57 -11.72 -5.41
C ILE A 248 -5.96 -11.11 -5.49
N PHE A 249 -6.74 -11.42 -6.53
CA PHE A 249 -7.98 -10.70 -6.87
C PHE A 249 -9.26 -11.52 -6.63
N GLY A 250 -9.13 -12.81 -6.31
CA GLY A 250 -10.24 -13.73 -6.03
C GLY A 250 -10.88 -14.34 -7.29
N ASN A 251 -11.36 -15.57 -7.15
CA ASN A 251 -12.09 -16.30 -8.18
C ASN A 251 -13.56 -15.86 -8.24
N ALA A 252 -14.02 -15.41 -9.41
CA ALA A 252 -15.39 -14.95 -9.62
C ALA A 252 -16.38 -16.07 -10.00
N GLY A 253 -15.93 -17.31 -10.14
CA GLY A 253 -16.74 -18.47 -10.51
C GLY A 253 -16.74 -18.79 -12.00
N ASP A 254 -17.65 -19.69 -12.40
CA ASP A 254 -17.83 -20.08 -13.80
C ASP A 254 -18.50 -18.94 -14.61
N PRO A 255 -17.82 -18.39 -15.65
CA PRO A 255 -18.35 -17.32 -16.48
C PRO A 255 -19.54 -17.73 -17.36
N LEU A 256 -19.86 -19.03 -17.50
CA LEU A 256 -21.04 -19.50 -18.23
C LEU A 256 -22.34 -19.36 -17.42
N THR A 257 -22.24 -19.23 -16.10
CA THR A 257 -23.44 -19.09 -15.26
C THR A 257 -23.95 -17.66 -15.28
N ALA A 258 -25.27 -17.48 -15.44
CA ALA A 258 -25.89 -16.15 -15.41
C ALA A 258 -25.63 -15.40 -14.08
N ALA A 259 -25.50 -16.13 -12.97
CA ALA A 259 -25.15 -15.55 -11.66
C ALA A 259 -23.79 -14.81 -11.67
N ASN A 260 -22.87 -15.20 -12.56
CA ASN A 260 -21.55 -14.60 -12.69
C ASN A 260 -21.45 -13.65 -13.91
N ASP A 261 -22.54 -13.44 -14.67
CA ASP A 261 -22.57 -12.42 -15.71
C ASP A 261 -22.61 -11.02 -15.06
N ALA A 262 -21.53 -10.26 -15.25
CA ALA A 262 -21.45 -8.91 -14.70
C ALA A 262 -22.56 -7.97 -15.19
N ALA A 263 -23.12 -8.22 -16.38
CA ALA A 263 -24.24 -7.44 -16.90
C ALA A 263 -25.54 -7.59 -16.09
N LEU A 264 -25.69 -8.70 -15.34
CA LEU A 264 -26.84 -8.89 -14.47
C LEU A 264 -26.59 -8.30 -13.07
N ASP A 265 -25.34 -8.05 -12.70
CA ASP A 265 -25.00 -7.36 -11.45
C ASP A 265 -25.15 -5.85 -11.59
N VAL A 266 -26.41 -5.41 -11.62
CA VAL A 266 -26.81 -4.02 -11.85
C VAL A 266 -26.33 -3.03 -10.79
N LYS A 267 -25.88 -3.53 -9.64
CA LYS A 267 -25.48 -2.69 -8.52
C LYS A 267 -23.99 -2.40 -8.51
N SER A 268 -23.17 -3.40 -8.85
CA SER A 268 -21.74 -3.35 -8.59
C SER A 268 -20.87 -3.52 -9.83
N TRP A 269 -21.43 -3.72 -11.04
CA TRP A 269 -20.62 -3.73 -12.26
C TRP A 269 -20.35 -2.32 -12.78
N SER A 270 -19.08 -1.98 -12.98
CA SER A 270 -18.65 -0.68 -13.51
C SER A 270 -18.99 -0.47 -15.00
N GLY A 271 -19.44 -1.51 -15.71
CA GLY A 271 -19.68 -1.49 -17.16
C GLY A 271 -18.45 -1.80 -18.03
N HIS A 272 -17.32 -2.13 -17.41
CA HIS A 272 -16.04 -2.36 -18.12
C HIS A 272 -15.64 -3.84 -18.11
N THR A 273 -14.99 -4.27 -19.19
CA THR A 273 -14.55 -5.66 -19.39
C THR A 273 -13.08 -5.71 -19.83
N GLY A 274 -12.27 -6.47 -19.12
CA GLY A 274 -10.88 -6.73 -19.45
C GLY A 274 -10.64 -8.14 -19.99
N CYS A 275 -9.62 -8.31 -20.83
CA CYS A 275 -9.14 -9.61 -21.29
C CYS A 275 -7.62 -9.66 -21.25
N VAL A 276 -7.04 -10.73 -20.72
CA VAL A 276 -5.59 -10.96 -20.68
C VAL A 276 -5.27 -12.33 -21.24
N ILE A 277 -4.33 -12.40 -22.18
CA ILE A 277 -3.92 -13.63 -22.87
C ILE A 277 -2.40 -13.77 -22.73
N LEU A 278 -1.95 -14.87 -22.11
CA LEU A 278 -0.53 -15.20 -22.02
C LEU A 278 -0.08 -15.93 -23.28
N ALA A 279 0.94 -15.40 -23.95
CA ALA A 279 1.46 -15.93 -25.20
C ALA A 279 2.98 -15.67 -25.33
N PRO A 280 3.83 -16.27 -24.47
CA PRO A 280 5.27 -16.02 -24.45
C PRO A 280 5.98 -16.43 -25.74
N HIS A 281 5.37 -17.25 -26.60
CA HIS A 281 5.93 -17.63 -27.91
C HIS A 281 5.96 -16.49 -28.93
N LEU A 282 5.19 -15.40 -28.71
CA LEU A 282 5.12 -14.28 -29.65
C LEU A 282 6.46 -13.55 -29.85
N VAL A 283 7.40 -13.69 -28.92
CA VAL A 283 8.73 -13.06 -29.03
C VAL A 283 9.55 -13.62 -30.20
N HIS A 284 9.17 -14.77 -30.77
CA HIS A 284 9.88 -15.39 -31.89
C HIS A 284 9.38 -14.95 -33.27
N LEU A 285 8.29 -14.17 -33.33
CA LEU A 285 7.69 -13.74 -34.60
C LEU A 285 8.50 -12.61 -35.23
N ARG A 286 8.66 -12.65 -36.56
CA ARG A 286 9.40 -11.62 -37.29
C ARG A 286 8.53 -10.40 -37.55
N LYS A 287 9.12 -9.21 -37.50
CA LYS A 287 8.44 -7.94 -37.82
C LYS A 287 7.82 -7.98 -39.22
N LYS A 288 8.53 -8.55 -40.20
CA LYS A 288 8.05 -8.73 -41.57
C LYS A 288 6.79 -9.58 -41.65
N ASP A 289 6.77 -10.74 -40.98
CA ASP A 289 5.64 -11.68 -41.00
C ASP A 289 4.39 -11.11 -40.31
N LEU A 290 4.57 -10.16 -39.40
CA LEU A 290 3.48 -9.40 -38.77
C LEU A 290 2.92 -8.29 -39.67
N GLY A 291 3.52 -8.03 -40.83
CA GLY A 291 3.10 -6.99 -41.76
C GLY A 291 3.61 -5.59 -41.40
N LEU A 292 4.68 -5.48 -40.61
CA LEU A 292 5.33 -4.19 -40.37
C LEU A 292 6.10 -3.73 -41.62
N PRO A 293 6.21 -2.41 -41.87
CA PRO A 293 6.90 -1.89 -43.06
C PRO A 293 8.41 -2.07 -42.98
N HIS A 294 9.05 -2.10 -44.15
CA HIS A 294 10.50 -1.93 -44.23
C HIS A 294 10.88 -0.52 -43.73
N TRP A 295 12.09 -0.36 -43.18
CA TRP A 295 12.56 0.89 -42.57
C TRP A 295 12.39 2.10 -43.48
N ASP A 296 12.67 1.95 -44.77
CA ASP A 296 12.60 3.04 -45.74
C ASP A 296 11.17 3.52 -46.01
N ASP A 297 10.19 2.64 -45.84
CA ASP A 297 8.76 2.92 -46.00
C ASP A 297 8.07 3.32 -44.68
N ALA A 298 8.79 3.22 -43.56
CA ALA A 298 8.27 3.48 -42.23
C ALA A 298 8.23 4.98 -41.90
N THR A 299 7.19 5.41 -41.19
CA THR A 299 7.10 6.76 -40.62
C THR A 299 8.16 6.97 -39.52
N GLU A 300 8.44 8.22 -39.18
CA GLU A 300 9.36 8.55 -38.07
C GLU A 300 8.92 7.93 -36.73
N ARG A 301 7.61 7.90 -36.46
CA ARG A 301 7.04 7.23 -35.29
C ARG A 301 7.34 5.73 -35.33
N GLN A 302 7.07 5.06 -36.44
CA GLN A 302 7.32 3.63 -36.58
C GLN A 302 8.81 3.29 -36.42
N ARG A 303 9.71 4.15 -36.90
CA ARG A 303 11.17 4.00 -36.68
C ARG A 303 11.54 4.14 -35.21
N THR A 304 11.01 5.17 -34.54
CA THR A 304 11.26 5.43 -33.11
C THR A 304 10.73 4.30 -32.23
N ASP A 305 9.54 3.79 -32.56
CA ASP A 305 8.86 2.74 -31.80
C ASP A 305 9.35 1.33 -32.15
N SER A 306 10.33 1.21 -33.07
CA SER A 306 10.82 -0.07 -33.57
C SER A 306 9.73 -0.93 -34.23
N MET A 307 8.74 -0.28 -34.84
CA MET A 307 7.61 -0.87 -35.58
C MET A 307 7.87 -0.89 -37.10
N CYS A 308 9.10 -1.25 -37.46
CA CYS A 308 9.58 -1.47 -38.82
C CYS A 308 10.83 -2.37 -38.76
N TRP A 309 11.26 -2.90 -39.90
CA TRP A 309 12.42 -3.79 -40.01
C TRP A 309 13.40 -3.30 -41.09
N LYS A 310 14.70 -3.53 -40.86
CA LYS A 310 15.75 -3.36 -41.87
C LYS A 310 16.16 -4.72 -42.43
N ASP A 311 16.25 -5.72 -41.56
CA ASP A 311 16.52 -7.10 -41.91
C ASP A 311 15.24 -7.96 -41.74
N GLU A 312 14.97 -8.84 -42.71
CA GLU A 312 13.76 -9.67 -42.70
C GLU A 312 13.70 -10.64 -41.52
N SER A 313 14.84 -10.96 -40.90
CA SER A 313 14.95 -11.86 -39.75
C SER A 313 14.68 -11.17 -38.40
N GLU A 314 14.53 -9.85 -38.36
CA GLU A 314 14.30 -9.11 -37.13
C GLU A 314 13.02 -9.61 -36.42
N CYS A 315 13.20 -10.12 -35.19
CA CYS A 315 12.11 -10.49 -34.33
C CYS A 315 11.37 -9.24 -33.82
N TYR A 316 10.07 -9.36 -33.64
CA TYR A 316 9.25 -8.33 -33.01
C TYR A 316 9.76 -8.04 -31.60
N ASN A 317 9.86 -6.75 -31.27
CA ASN A 317 10.50 -6.29 -30.03
C ASN A 317 11.89 -6.88 -29.77
N ASP A 318 12.64 -7.17 -30.83
CA ASP A 318 14.00 -7.71 -30.76
C ASP A 318 14.08 -9.01 -29.94
N GLY A 319 13.01 -9.81 -29.95
CA GLY A 319 12.91 -11.07 -29.19
C GLY A 319 12.69 -10.89 -27.68
N SER A 320 12.42 -9.67 -27.23
CA SER A 320 12.22 -9.35 -25.81
C SER A 320 10.75 -9.37 -25.41
N ALA A 321 10.49 -9.55 -24.11
CA ALA A 321 9.16 -9.52 -23.51
C ALA A 321 8.43 -8.19 -23.80
N PHE A 322 7.14 -8.28 -24.12
CA PHE A 322 6.25 -7.13 -24.27
C PHE A 322 4.83 -7.45 -23.80
N LYS A 323 4.04 -6.40 -23.59
CA LYS A 323 2.59 -6.45 -23.52
C LYS A 323 1.99 -5.53 -24.58
N LEU A 324 0.92 -5.98 -25.22
CA LEU A 324 0.24 -5.24 -26.29
C LEU A 324 -1.25 -5.11 -25.96
N SER A 325 -1.69 -3.87 -25.73
CA SER A 325 -3.08 -3.55 -25.39
C SER A 325 -3.86 -3.00 -26.59
N CYS A 326 -5.11 -3.42 -26.74
CA CYS A 326 -6.11 -2.90 -27.67
C CYS A 326 -7.34 -2.47 -26.85
N ARG A 327 -7.78 -1.21 -27.02
CA ARG A 327 -8.81 -0.58 -26.19
C ARG A 327 -9.37 0.67 -26.85
N ASP A 328 -10.63 0.99 -26.56
CA ASP A 328 -11.27 2.25 -26.94
C ASP A 328 -12.31 2.72 -25.88
N ALA A 329 -13.13 3.70 -26.24
CA ALA A 329 -14.16 4.27 -25.36
C ALA A 329 -15.36 3.35 -25.09
N SER A 330 -15.46 2.16 -25.73
CA SER A 330 -16.53 1.18 -25.47
C SER A 330 -16.42 0.51 -24.10
N GLY A 331 -15.29 0.67 -23.41
CA GLY A 331 -15.04 0.09 -22.08
C GLY A 331 -14.47 -1.32 -22.10
N VAL A 332 -13.97 -1.79 -23.25
CA VAL A 332 -13.30 -3.09 -23.38
C VAL A 332 -11.80 -2.91 -23.63
N MET A 333 -10.98 -3.69 -22.92
CA MET A 333 -9.53 -3.72 -23.09
C MET A 333 -9.01 -5.16 -23.21
N VAL A 334 -8.30 -5.46 -24.30
CA VAL A 334 -7.67 -6.76 -24.55
C VAL A 334 -6.15 -6.61 -24.54
N THR A 335 -5.45 -7.42 -23.76
CA THR A 335 -3.98 -7.41 -23.68
C THR A 335 -3.37 -8.77 -23.94
N LEU A 336 -2.38 -8.81 -24.84
CA LEU A 336 -1.48 -9.94 -25.06
C LEU A 336 -0.22 -9.73 -24.21
N ILE A 337 0.23 -10.76 -23.48
CA ILE A 337 1.48 -10.72 -22.71
C ILE A 337 2.45 -11.77 -23.26
N ALA A 338 3.58 -11.33 -23.80
CA ALA A 338 4.62 -12.16 -24.38
C ALA A 338 5.74 -12.50 -23.37
N ASP A 339 5.35 -12.91 -22.17
CA ASP A 339 6.21 -13.43 -21.10
C ASP A 339 5.34 -14.12 -20.04
N ASN A 340 5.93 -14.93 -19.16
CA ASN A 340 5.20 -15.61 -18.09
C ASN A 340 5.63 -15.19 -16.68
N TYR A 341 6.49 -14.18 -16.51
CA TYR A 341 6.77 -13.66 -15.17
C TYR A 341 5.52 -13.07 -14.52
N TYR A 342 5.17 -13.57 -13.34
CA TYR A 342 3.95 -13.25 -12.59
C TYR A 342 3.68 -11.75 -12.42
N GLY A 343 4.73 -10.94 -12.28
CA GLY A 343 4.60 -9.49 -12.12
C GLY A 343 3.93 -8.79 -13.31
N TYR A 344 3.99 -9.33 -14.52
CA TYR A 344 3.22 -8.78 -15.65
C TYR A 344 1.71 -9.01 -15.47
N CYS A 345 1.30 -10.19 -15.02
CA CYS A 345 -0.12 -10.53 -14.78
C CYS A 345 -0.75 -9.60 -13.73
N LYS A 346 -0.11 -9.45 -12.57
CA LYS A 346 -0.57 -8.52 -11.51
C LYS A 346 -0.73 -7.10 -12.04
N LYS A 347 0.28 -6.61 -12.75
CA LYS A 347 0.31 -5.22 -13.21
C LYS A 347 -0.58 -4.96 -14.43
N GLU A 348 -0.98 -6.00 -15.15
CA GLU A 348 -1.99 -5.85 -16.20
C GLU A 348 -3.40 -5.72 -15.63
N VAL A 349 -3.73 -6.44 -14.54
CA VAL A 349 -4.97 -6.16 -13.79
C VAL A 349 -4.98 -4.71 -13.29
N LYS A 350 -3.86 -4.21 -12.75
CA LYS A 350 -3.71 -2.79 -12.39
C LYS A 350 -4.02 -1.85 -13.56
N THR A 351 -3.48 -2.14 -14.75
CA THR A 351 -3.72 -1.34 -15.96
C THR A 351 -5.19 -1.32 -16.37
N GLN A 352 -5.85 -2.48 -16.30
CA GLN A 352 -7.27 -2.59 -16.62
C GLN A 352 -8.17 -1.90 -15.59
N ILE A 353 -7.84 -1.97 -14.30
CA ILE A 353 -8.51 -1.15 -13.27
C ILE A 353 -8.34 0.34 -13.58
N SER A 354 -7.11 0.78 -13.88
CA SER A 354 -6.84 2.18 -14.23
C SER A 354 -7.58 2.63 -15.50
N PHE A 355 -7.78 1.73 -16.46
CA PHE A 355 -8.61 2.01 -17.64
C PHE A 355 -10.08 2.20 -17.22
N ALA A 356 -10.62 1.27 -16.43
CA ALA A 356 -12.00 1.33 -15.95
C ALA A 356 -12.28 2.57 -15.07
N THR A 357 -11.37 2.95 -14.17
CA THR A 357 -11.55 4.15 -13.32
C THR A 357 -11.61 5.43 -14.17
N ASN A 358 -10.75 5.54 -15.17
CA ASN A 358 -10.68 6.71 -16.06
C ASN A 358 -11.94 6.84 -16.93
N LEU A 359 -12.45 5.73 -17.46
CA LEU A 359 -13.66 5.75 -18.26
C LEU A 359 -14.89 5.98 -17.39
N MET A 360 -15.02 5.29 -16.25
CA MET A 360 -16.14 5.44 -15.33
C MET A 360 -16.24 6.86 -14.74
N GLY A 361 -15.10 7.47 -14.41
CA GLY A 361 -15.05 8.73 -13.67
C GLY A 361 -15.41 8.58 -12.19
N ASN A 362 -15.27 9.67 -11.44
CA ASN A 362 -15.43 9.73 -9.98
C ASN A 362 -14.57 8.75 -9.18
N SER A 363 -13.66 8.02 -9.82
CA SER A 363 -12.74 7.10 -9.17
C SER A 363 -11.33 7.26 -9.72
N GLU A 364 -10.34 6.95 -8.90
CA GLU A 364 -8.93 6.91 -9.28
C GLU A 364 -8.35 5.52 -9.00
N GLU A 365 -7.50 5.04 -9.88
CA GLU A 365 -6.60 3.93 -9.59
C GLU A 365 -5.25 4.50 -9.17
N GLU A 366 -4.71 4.07 -8.04
CA GLU A 366 -3.51 4.64 -7.47
C GLU A 366 -2.41 3.60 -7.23
N HIS A 367 -1.18 3.98 -7.55
CA HIS A 367 0.02 3.25 -7.11
C HIS A 367 0.50 3.83 -5.78
N ALA A 368 -0.10 3.34 -4.70
CA ALA A 368 0.05 3.93 -3.38
C ALA A 368 0.10 2.89 -2.27
N GLY A 369 0.74 3.24 -1.16
CA GLY A 369 0.68 2.52 0.10
C GLY A 369 0.03 3.40 1.17
N GLY A 370 -0.47 2.82 2.24
CA GLY A 370 -1.24 3.61 3.21
C GLY A 370 -1.61 2.86 4.47
N ALA A 371 -1.71 3.60 5.58
CA ALA A 371 -2.10 3.03 6.86
C ALA A 371 -2.84 4.04 7.74
N LEU A 372 -3.83 3.53 8.47
CA LEU A 372 -4.46 4.22 9.58
C LEU A 372 -3.58 4.08 10.83
N ALA A 373 -2.97 5.19 11.26
CA ALA A 373 -1.99 5.21 12.34
C ALA A 373 -2.58 5.83 13.62
N PHE A 374 -2.46 5.10 14.73
CA PHE A 374 -2.92 5.49 16.07
C PHE A 374 -1.73 5.70 17.00
N ALA A 375 -1.61 6.89 17.58
CA ALA A 375 -0.55 7.18 18.53
C ALA A 375 -0.64 6.25 19.75
N SER A 376 0.51 5.65 20.11
CA SER A 376 0.64 4.78 21.28
C SER A 376 1.68 5.32 22.26
N TYR A 377 1.48 4.97 23.54
CA TYR A 377 2.25 5.49 24.67
C TYR A 377 2.53 4.41 25.70
N SER A 378 3.70 4.49 26.35
CA SER A 378 4.02 3.71 27.54
C SER A 378 3.52 4.46 28.76
N LEU A 379 2.50 3.91 29.42
CA LEU A 379 1.86 4.51 30.59
C LEU A 379 2.60 4.20 31.90
N GLY A 380 3.60 3.30 31.86
CA GLY A 380 4.34 2.88 33.04
C GLY A 380 3.62 1.78 33.82
N SER A 381 3.59 1.91 35.14
CA SER A 381 3.06 0.91 36.07
C SER A 381 1.58 1.12 36.41
N ASP A 382 1.08 2.34 36.27
CA ASP A 382 -0.28 2.68 36.63
C ASP A 382 -0.85 3.81 35.76
N PHE A 383 -2.18 3.84 35.63
CA PHE A 383 -2.87 4.83 34.80
C PHE A 383 -4.31 5.06 35.28
N LEU A 384 -4.66 6.33 35.51
CA LEU A 384 -6.02 6.75 35.81
C LEU A 384 -6.72 7.24 34.52
N VAL A 385 -7.81 6.58 34.17
CA VAL A 385 -8.66 6.95 33.05
C VAL A 385 -9.40 8.25 33.37
N ASN A 386 -9.56 9.11 32.35
CA ASN A 386 -10.38 10.31 32.45
C ASN A 386 -11.12 10.56 31.13
N SER A 387 -12.12 9.74 30.81
CA SER A 387 -12.82 9.83 29.53
C SER A 387 -13.70 11.07 29.40
N ARG A 388 -14.28 11.56 30.51
CA ARG A 388 -15.17 12.73 30.50
C ARG A 388 -14.49 13.99 29.95
N ARG A 389 -13.18 14.11 30.11
CA ARG A 389 -12.40 15.22 29.55
C ARG A 389 -12.43 15.28 28.01
N TYR A 390 -12.57 14.13 27.34
CA TYR A 390 -12.39 14.05 25.88
C TYR A 390 -13.71 14.14 25.11
N ASN A 391 -14.74 13.43 25.56
CA ASN A 391 -16.05 13.41 24.88
C ASN A 391 -17.24 13.53 25.84
N GLY A 392 -17.00 13.77 27.14
CA GLY A 392 -18.07 13.88 28.15
C GLY A 392 -18.81 12.58 28.46
N ARG A 393 -18.38 11.43 27.90
CA ARG A 393 -19.10 10.16 28.01
C ARG A 393 -18.75 9.40 29.29
N SER A 394 -19.72 8.60 29.76
CA SER A 394 -19.59 7.68 30.91
C SER A 394 -19.84 6.25 30.48
N PHE A 395 -19.39 5.28 31.28
CA PHE A 395 -19.71 3.88 31.07
C PHE A 395 -21.21 3.62 31.06
N LYS A 396 -21.96 4.24 31.99
CA LYS A 396 -23.43 4.15 32.05
C LYS A 396 -24.08 4.56 30.73
N THR A 397 -23.55 5.58 30.06
CA THR A 397 -24.08 6.04 28.77
C THR A 397 -23.80 5.03 27.66
N ILE A 398 -22.54 4.59 27.52
CA ILE A 398 -22.16 3.67 26.44
C ILE A 398 -22.77 2.27 26.63
N ALA A 399 -22.96 1.82 27.88
CA ALA A 399 -23.61 0.56 28.21
C ALA A 399 -25.07 0.52 27.72
N LYS A 400 -25.75 1.67 27.76
CA LYS A 400 -27.12 1.81 27.23
C LYS A 400 -27.14 1.86 25.72
N GLU A 401 -26.30 2.69 25.10
CA GLU A 401 -26.33 2.96 23.66
C GLU A 401 -25.76 1.81 22.82
N TYR A 402 -24.86 1.01 23.38
CA TYR A 402 -24.15 -0.05 22.67
C TYR A 402 -24.48 -1.46 23.17
N ALA A 403 -25.66 -1.65 23.77
CA ALA A 403 -26.14 -2.95 24.26
C ALA A 403 -26.23 -4.04 23.16
N SER A 404 -26.16 -3.66 21.88
CA SER A 404 -26.12 -4.61 20.75
C SER A 404 -24.83 -5.42 20.69
N PHE A 405 -23.69 -4.84 21.09
CA PHE A 405 -22.37 -5.49 21.06
C PHE A 405 -21.65 -5.50 22.41
N MET A 406 -22.23 -4.88 23.45
CA MET A 406 -21.70 -4.89 24.81
C MET A 406 -22.56 -5.77 25.72
N ASP A 407 -21.96 -6.76 26.37
CA ASP A 407 -22.56 -7.49 27.48
C ASP A 407 -22.15 -6.85 28.81
N VAL A 408 -23.12 -6.33 29.56
CA VAL A 408 -22.86 -5.45 30.71
C VAL A 408 -22.95 -6.24 32.01
N HIS A 409 -21.91 -6.15 32.83
CA HIS A 409 -21.82 -6.81 34.12
C HIS A 409 -22.28 -5.90 35.29
N PRO A 410 -22.89 -6.47 36.35
CA PRO A 410 -23.34 -5.72 37.52
C PRO A 410 -22.25 -4.91 38.23
N GLU A 411 -21.00 -5.33 38.13
CA GLU A 411 -19.81 -4.68 38.68
C GLU A 411 -19.46 -3.37 37.96
N GLY A 412 -20.15 -3.04 36.86
CA GLY A 412 -20.00 -1.76 36.15
C GLY A 412 -18.92 -1.78 35.06
N TYR A 413 -18.73 -2.92 34.38
CA TYR A 413 -17.91 -3.04 33.18
C TYR A 413 -18.67 -3.82 32.11
N GLY A 414 -18.18 -3.82 30.88
CA GLY A 414 -18.77 -4.55 29.77
C GLY A 414 -17.77 -5.48 29.09
N VAL A 415 -18.25 -6.57 28.49
CA VAL A 415 -17.47 -7.47 27.64
C VAL A 415 -18.02 -7.37 26.22
N ASP A 416 -17.15 -7.25 25.23
CA ASP A 416 -17.58 -7.25 23.84
C ASP A 416 -18.12 -8.64 23.43
N ARG A 417 -19.28 -8.66 22.78
CA ARG A 417 -19.97 -9.89 22.38
C ARG A 417 -19.30 -10.61 21.21
N LYS A 418 -18.53 -9.91 20.38
CA LYS A 418 -17.79 -10.47 19.24
C LYS A 418 -16.40 -10.94 19.66
N ASP A 419 -15.74 -10.21 20.56
CA ASP A 419 -14.43 -10.58 21.12
C ASP A 419 -14.41 -10.44 22.65
N PRO A 420 -14.56 -11.55 23.41
CA PRO A 420 -14.56 -11.53 24.87
C PRO A 420 -13.26 -11.02 25.52
N SER A 421 -12.17 -10.84 24.76
CA SER A 421 -10.95 -10.21 25.26
C SER A 421 -11.00 -8.67 25.23
N VAL A 422 -12.02 -8.08 24.60
CA VAL A 422 -12.25 -6.62 24.62
C VAL A 422 -13.18 -6.29 25.77
N ILE A 423 -12.66 -5.48 26.71
CA ILE A 423 -13.34 -5.15 27.97
C ILE A 423 -13.60 -3.65 28.02
N TYR A 424 -14.85 -3.25 28.16
CA TYR A 424 -15.25 -1.86 28.34
C TYR A 424 -15.21 -1.48 29.81
N ILE A 425 -14.42 -0.47 30.17
CA ILE A 425 -14.19 -0.05 31.56
C ILE A 425 -14.81 1.32 31.87
N PRO A 426 -15.02 1.67 33.15
CA PRO A 426 -15.48 3.00 33.56
C PRO A 426 -14.58 4.17 33.16
N GLU A 427 -15.19 5.35 33.08
CA GLU A 427 -14.52 6.61 32.72
C GLU A 427 -13.45 7.10 33.70
N ASP A 428 -13.39 6.50 34.89
CA ASP A 428 -12.53 6.81 36.03
C ASP A 428 -11.76 5.57 36.54
N ALA A 429 -11.71 4.50 35.73
CA ALA A 429 -10.98 3.29 36.07
C ALA A 429 -9.47 3.55 36.26
N TYR A 430 -8.87 2.82 37.20
CA TYR A 430 -7.46 2.86 37.52
C TYR A 430 -6.83 1.50 37.21
N ALA A 431 -5.92 1.47 36.24
CA ALA A 431 -5.14 0.27 35.91
C ALA A 431 -3.82 0.30 36.67
N THR A 432 -3.44 -0.80 37.33
CA THR A 432 -2.20 -0.90 38.12
C THR A 432 -1.52 -2.26 37.98
N LEU A 433 -0.20 -2.24 37.76
CA LEU A 433 0.65 -3.43 37.73
C LEU A 433 0.96 -3.98 39.11
N GLU A 434 1.03 -3.14 40.14
CA GLU A 434 1.37 -3.55 41.51
C GLU A 434 0.30 -4.49 42.06
N GLU A 435 -0.97 -4.10 41.93
CA GLU A 435 -2.12 -4.90 42.34
C GLU A 435 -2.60 -5.87 41.24
N ARG A 436 -2.05 -5.74 40.01
CA ARG A 436 -2.38 -6.56 38.82
C ARG A 436 -3.88 -6.53 38.48
N CYS A 437 -4.49 -5.35 38.57
CA CYS A 437 -5.92 -5.18 38.31
C CYS A 437 -6.27 -3.86 37.64
N VAL A 438 -7.50 -3.78 37.12
CA VAL A 438 -8.18 -2.53 36.77
C VAL A 438 -9.31 -2.35 37.76
N ARG A 439 -9.34 -1.22 38.49
CA ARG A 439 -10.29 -0.97 39.59
C ARG A 439 -10.98 0.39 39.50
N TRP A 440 -12.18 0.49 40.05
CA TRP A 440 -12.99 1.72 40.09
C TRP A 440 -13.94 1.69 41.28
N THR A 441 -14.64 2.80 41.55
CA THR A 441 -15.67 2.86 42.60
C THR A 441 -17.07 2.89 42.00
N LEU A 442 -17.91 1.95 42.40
CA LEU A 442 -19.33 1.92 42.03
C LEU A 442 -20.20 1.92 43.29
N ASN A 443 -21.09 2.91 43.43
CA ASN A 443 -21.97 3.07 44.59
C ASN A 443 -21.22 3.03 45.94
N GLY A 444 -20.04 3.65 46.00
CA GLY A 444 -19.19 3.68 47.20
C GLY A 444 -18.44 2.38 47.51
N LYS A 445 -18.54 1.35 46.66
CA LYS A 445 -17.78 0.10 46.77
C LYS A 445 -16.73 0.01 45.68
N GLU A 446 -15.52 -0.43 46.04
CA GLU A 446 -14.50 -0.74 45.05
C GLU A 446 -14.88 -1.98 44.25
N GLN A 447 -14.70 -1.91 42.94
CA GLN A 447 -14.83 -2.99 41.98
C GLN A 447 -13.49 -3.17 41.30
N ARG A 448 -13.16 -4.41 40.90
CA ARG A 448 -11.91 -4.69 40.19
C ARG A 448 -12.01 -5.91 39.29
N ILE A 449 -11.23 -5.90 38.21
CA ILE A 449 -11.05 -7.03 37.30
C ILE A 449 -9.54 -7.33 37.12
N PRO A 450 -9.16 -8.59 36.85
CA PRO A 450 -7.76 -8.95 36.63
C PRO A 450 -7.16 -8.24 35.41
N LEU A 451 -5.92 -7.76 35.54
CA LEU A 451 -5.16 -7.20 34.43
C LEU A 451 -4.36 -8.31 33.72
N THR A 452 -4.78 -8.69 32.51
CA THR A 452 -4.13 -9.73 31.70
C THR A 452 -3.60 -9.20 30.37
N PRO A 453 -2.56 -9.82 29.78
CA PRO A 453 -2.03 -9.43 28.46
C PRO A 453 -2.89 -9.87 27.28
N LYS A 454 -3.84 -10.79 27.50
CA LYS A 454 -4.83 -11.21 26.49
C LYS A 454 -5.85 -10.11 26.20
N ASN A 455 -6.20 -9.34 27.22
CA ASN A 455 -7.31 -8.40 27.15
C ASN A 455 -6.88 -7.00 26.70
N VAL A 456 -7.78 -6.30 26.02
CA VAL A 456 -7.68 -4.88 25.73
C VAL A 456 -8.83 -4.16 26.43
N TYR A 457 -8.50 -3.19 27.27
CA TYR A 457 -9.46 -2.42 28.05
C TYR A 457 -9.75 -1.11 27.33
N ILE A 458 -11.01 -0.87 26.97
CA ILE A 458 -11.44 0.32 26.22
C ILE A 458 -12.28 1.21 27.13
N ALA A 459 -11.83 2.45 27.31
CA ALA A 459 -12.56 3.46 28.07
C ALA A 459 -13.69 4.10 27.24
N PRO A 460 -14.66 4.82 27.83
CA PRO A 460 -15.76 5.44 27.09
C PRO A 460 -15.33 6.52 26.07
N SER A 461 -14.10 7.02 26.17
CA SER A 461 -13.49 7.89 25.16
C SER A 461 -12.95 7.15 23.93
N GLY A 462 -13.01 5.81 23.93
CA GLY A 462 -12.42 4.92 22.93
C GLY A 462 -10.92 4.65 23.13
N TYR A 463 -10.32 5.22 24.18
CA TYR A 463 -8.89 5.02 24.51
C TYR A 463 -8.66 3.58 24.96
N LYS A 464 -7.61 2.95 24.44
CA LYS A 464 -7.32 1.52 24.66
C LYS A 464 -6.14 1.35 25.58
N ILE A 465 -6.22 0.42 26.52
CA ILE A 465 -5.16 0.06 27.46
C ILE A 465 -4.87 -1.43 27.32
N ARG A 466 -3.60 -1.82 27.26
CA ARG A 466 -3.17 -3.23 27.26
C ARG A 466 -1.92 -3.44 28.10
N LEU A 467 -1.75 -4.66 28.60
CA LEU A 467 -0.57 -5.09 29.34
C LEU A 467 0.45 -5.69 28.37
N GLU A 468 1.70 -5.21 28.39
CA GLU A 468 2.76 -5.71 27.50
C GLU A 468 4.06 -5.99 28.28
N LYS A 469 4.74 -7.09 27.94
CA LYS A 469 6.09 -7.39 28.44
C LYS A 469 7.12 -6.55 27.68
N HIS A 470 8.05 -5.93 28.38
CA HIS A 470 9.16 -5.23 27.75
C HIS A 470 10.02 -6.23 26.96
N PRO A 471 10.36 -5.96 25.69
CA PRO A 471 11.03 -6.94 24.83
C PRO A 471 12.47 -7.27 25.28
N ALA A 472 13.14 -6.32 25.94
CA ALA A 472 14.53 -6.46 26.37
C ALA A 472 14.76 -6.24 27.87
N ALA A 473 13.68 -6.24 28.68
CA ALA A 473 13.81 -6.07 30.13
C ALA A 473 12.83 -7.01 30.84
N PRO A 474 13.16 -7.53 32.05
CA PRO A 474 12.30 -8.43 32.80
C PRO A 474 11.14 -7.67 33.49
N SER A 475 10.49 -6.74 32.79
CA SER A 475 9.43 -5.89 33.33
C SER A 475 8.21 -5.85 32.41
N TRP A 476 7.04 -5.62 33.00
CA TRP A 476 5.80 -5.37 32.30
C TRP A 476 5.46 -3.88 32.33
N ARG A 477 4.64 -3.43 31.38
CA ARG A 477 4.19 -2.03 31.25
C ARG A 477 2.75 -1.97 30.73
N LEU A 478 2.04 -0.93 31.14
CA LEU A 478 0.78 -0.55 30.51
C LEU A 478 1.06 0.23 29.23
N ILE A 479 0.37 -0.12 28.15
CA ILE A 479 0.41 0.56 26.86
C ILE A 479 -0.95 1.19 26.62
N GLY A 480 -0.95 2.49 26.32
CA GLY A 480 -2.13 3.24 25.94
C GLY A 480 -2.11 3.54 24.44
N THR A 481 -3.24 3.37 23.76
CA THR A 481 -3.40 3.71 22.33
C THR A 481 -4.58 4.66 22.18
N ALA A 482 -4.36 5.74 21.42
CA ALA A 482 -5.36 6.75 21.14
C ALA A 482 -6.60 6.14 20.47
N ALA A 483 -7.75 6.76 20.74
CA ALA A 483 -9.04 6.32 20.21
C ALA A 483 -9.16 6.61 18.70
N GLU A 484 -8.74 7.81 18.30
CA GLU A 484 -8.70 8.27 16.92
C GLU A 484 -7.33 8.04 16.28
N GLY A 485 -7.35 7.74 14.99
CA GLY A 485 -6.17 7.60 14.15
C GLY A 485 -6.28 8.49 12.93
N ILE A 486 -5.16 8.65 12.21
CA ILE A 486 -5.12 9.34 10.92
C ILE A 486 -4.73 8.36 9.81
N PHE A 487 -5.46 8.41 8.71
CA PHE A 487 -5.08 7.69 7.51
C PHE A 487 -3.99 8.46 6.75
N CYS A 488 -2.76 7.95 6.82
CA CYS A 488 -1.63 8.44 6.07
C CYS A 488 -1.55 7.69 4.72
N HIS A 489 -1.73 8.43 3.63
CA HIS A 489 -1.69 7.98 2.23
C HIS A 489 -0.33 8.30 1.61
N LYS A 490 0.29 7.38 0.89
CA LYS A 490 1.60 7.53 0.23
C LYS A 490 1.51 7.19 -1.26
N PRO A 491 0.94 8.09 -2.08
CA PRO A 491 0.83 7.91 -3.51
C PRO A 491 2.12 8.28 -4.23
N CYS A 492 2.14 8.06 -5.55
CA CYS A 492 3.13 8.61 -6.50
C CYS A 492 4.58 8.38 -6.07
N THR A 493 4.85 7.24 -5.44
CA THR A 493 6.14 6.95 -4.81
C THR A 493 6.94 5.99 -5.67
N VAL A 494 8.02 6.49 -6.28
CA VAL A 494 8.90 5.71 -7.15
C VAL A 494 9.47 4.48 -6.44
N SER A 495 9.90 3.48 -7.21
CA SER A 495 10.51 2.26 -6.66
C SER A 495 11.69 2.59 -5.72
N GLY A 496 11.56 2.20 -4.45
CA GLY A 496 12.53 2.48 -3.39
C GLY A 496 12.40 3.88 -2.76
N GLY A 497 11.30 4.60 -3.02
CA GLY A 497 10.87 5.77 -2.26
C GLY A 497 10.13 5.42 -0.95
N GLY A 498 10.02 4.13 -0.62
CA GLY A 498 9.45 3.64 0.64
C GLY A 498 7.93 3.67 0.71
N LYS A 499 7.24 3.26 -0.36
CA LYS A 499 5.77 3.21 -0.44
C LYS A 499 5.16 2.32 0.66
N SER A 500 5.54 1.04 0.72
CA SER A 500 5.01 0.08 1.70
C SER A 500 5.46 0.36 3.15
N GLU A 501 6.57 1.09 3.32
CA GLU A 501 7.14 1.48 4.63
C GLU A 501 6.14 2.27 5.49
N ILE A 502 5.19 2.98 4.89
CA ILE A 502 4.17 3.72 5.64
C ILE A 502 3.35 2.81 6.57
N SER A 503 3.12 1.56 6.14
CA SER A 503 2.32 0.56 6.86
C SER A 503 3.16 -0.40 7.72
N LYS A 504 4.47 -0.46 7.50
CA LYS A 504 5.36 -1.29 8.32
C LYS A 504 5.45 -0.80 9.76
N SER A 505 5.66 -1.74 10.66
CA SER A 505 5.85 -1.49 12.09
C SER A 505 7.21 -0.86 12.35
N LEU A 506 7.24 0.29 13.03
CA LEU A 506 8.51 0.86 13.49
C LEU A 506 9.16 0.00 14.58
N ARG A 507 8.37 -0.85 15.26
CA ARG A 507 8.82 -1.67 16.41
C ARG A 507 9.99 -2.57 16.07
N ASP A 508 10.02 -3.12 14.85
CA ASP A 508 11.05 -4.06 14.41
C ASP A 508 12.41 -3.38 14.18
N TYR A 509 12.41 -2.04 14.05
CA TYR A 509 13.60 -1.21 13.88
C TYR A 509 14.03 -0.51 15.19
N MET A 510 13.31 -0.72 16.29
CA MET A 510 13.64 -0.15 17.59
C MET A 510 14.74 -0.98 18.28
N LEU A 511 15.75 -0.28 18.79
CA LEU A 511 16.89 -0.87 19.50
C LEU A 511 16.68 -0.71 21.01
N TYR A 512 17.06 -1.73 21.77
CA TYR A 512 17.03 -1.70 23.23
C TYR A 512 18.45 -1.86 23.75
N GLY A 513 18.87 -0.97 24.64
CA GLY A 513 20.24 -0.96 25.14
C GLY A 513 20.39 -0.19 26.45
N PRO A 514 21.60 -0.16 27.02
CA PRO A 514 21.85 0.50 28.30
C PRO A 514 21.66 2.02 28.20
N ILE A 515 21.31 2.64 29.32
CA ILE A 515 21.43 4.09 29.48
C ILE A 515 22.88 4.41 29.87
N PHE A 516 23.56 5.16 29.01
CA PHE A 516 24.99 5.43 29.18
C PHE A 516 25.28 6.52 30.21
N VAL A 517 26.26 6.26 31.07
CA VAL A 517 26.91 7.20 31.99
C VAL A 517 28.36 7.34 31.55
N ALA A 518 28.85 8.57 31.38
CA ALA A 518 30.22 8.80 30.94
C ALA A 518 31.19 8.69 32.12
N ASP A 519 30.89 9.42 33.19
CA ASP A 519 31.62 9.45 34.45
C ASP A 519 30.59 9.70 35.54
N ILE A 520 30.31 8.68 36.37
CA ILE A 520 29.17 8.74 37.29
C ILE A 520 29.28 9.91 38.26
N ASP A 521 30.46 10.22 38.77
CA ASP A 521 30.64 11.27 39.77
C ASP A 521 30.40 12.64 39.13
N ARG A 522 31.04 12.93 37.98
CA ARG A 522 30.84 14.20 37.26
C ARG A 522 29.43 14.36 36.73
N ASP A 523 28.84 13.28 36.22
CA ASP A 523 27.47 13.29 35.72
C ASP A 523 26.48 13.52 36.88
N PHE A 524 26.71 12.92 38.04
CA PHE A 524 25.88 13.11 39.23
C PHE A 524 26.02 14.51 39.83
N GLU A 525 27.20 15.13 39.77
CA GLU A 525 27.40 16.54 40.12
C GLU A 525 26.54 17.45 39.23
N LYS A 526 26.57 17.23 37.90
CA LYS A 526 25.77 18.03 36.96
C LYS A 526 24.27 17.79 37.13
N LEU A 527 23.86 16.55 37.42
CA LEU A 527 22.46 16.22 37.75
C LEU A 527 22.01 16.90 39.03
N ASP A 528 22.86 16.96 40.06
CA ASP A 528 22.56 17.63 41.31
C ASP A 528 22.37 19.14 41.10
N GLU A 529 23.20 19.77 40.26
CA GLU A 529 23.01 21.16 39.82
C GLU A 529 21.62 21.35 39.19
N ILE A 530 21.21 20.45 38.29
CA ILE A 530 19.90 20.50 37.63
C ILE A 530 18.77 20.31 38.65
N PHE A 531 18.86 19.34 39.55
CA PHE A 531 17.77 18.99 40.46
C PHE A 531 17.60 19.98 41.61
N SER A 532 18.69 20.61 42.06
CA SER A 532 18.68 21.59 43.16
C SER A 532 18.47 23.04 42.71
N ARG A 533 18.69 23.36 41.42
CA ARG A 533 18.56 24.73 40.88
C ARG A 533 17.14 25.29 41.02
N SER A 534 17.05 26.58 41.39
CA SER A 534 15.82 27.36 41.21
C SER A 534 15.63 27.78 39.75
N TYR A 535 14.41 27.64 39.25
CA TYR A 535 14.05 27.93 37.86
C TYR A 535 13.21 29.20 37.70
N GLU A 536 13.10 30.02 38.75
CA GLU A 536 12.24 31.20 38.77
C GLU A 536 12.73 32.31 37.82
N ASN A 537 14.05 32.40 37.64
CA ASN A 537 14.72 33.37 36.78
C ASN A 537 14.80 32.98 35.29
N ARG A 538 14.10 31.92 34.87
CA ARG A 538 14.21 31.41 33.49
C ARG A 538 13.58 32.32 32.44
N TRP A 539 12.64 33.17 32.82
CA TRP A 539 11.87 33.97 31.89
C TRP A 539 12.60 35.25 31.50
N ARG A 540 12.38 35.74 30.29
CA ARG A 540 12.81 37.10 29.91
C ARG A 540 12.08 38.15 30.74
N ASP A 541 12.75 39.26 31.00
CA ASP A 541 12.17 40.35 31.79
C ASP A 541 11.12 41.17 31.04
N ASP A 542 11.12 41.13 29.70
CA ASP A 542 10.19 41.83 28.83
C ASP A 542 8.89 41.04 28.53
N MET A 543 8.66 39.93 29.22
CA MET A 543 7.46 39.11 29.06
C MET A 543 6.24 39.75 29.77
N PRO A 544 5.14 40.05 29.05
CA PRO A 544 3.95 40.67 29.63
C PRO A 544 3.30 39.84 30.76
N ASP A 545 3.33 38.51 30.62
CA ASP A 545 2.70 37.56 31.54
C ASP A 545 3.74 36.76 32.35
N LYS A 546 4.83 37.41 32.81
CA LYS A 546 5.86 36.75 33.62
C LYS A 546 5.23 36.19 34.90
N PRO A 547 5.32 34.88 35.17
CA PRO A 547 4.80 34.29 36.40
C PRO A 547 5.45 34.90 37.64
N ASP A 548 4.63 35.28 38.61
CA ASP A 548 5.07 35.70 39.93
C ASP A 548 5.26 34.48 40.84
N TYR A 549 6.49 34.26 41.29
CA TYR A 549 6.87 33.14 42.14
C TYR A 549 6.88 33.49 43.64
N THR A 550 6.54 34.74 44.01
CA THR A 550 6.47 35.16 45.42
C THR A 550 5.36 34.46 46.19
N GLU A 551 4.21 34.21 45.57
CA GLU A 551 3.09 33.47 46.18
C GLU A 551 3.19 31.95 46.00
N ARG A 552 3.83 31.50 44.90
CA ARG A 552 3.92 30.07 44.57
C ARG A 552 5.27 29.76 43.93
N PRO A 553 6.26 29.26 44.68
CA PRO A 553 7.60 29.02 44.16
C PRO A 553 7.59 28.00 43.01
N SER A 554 8.60 28.08 42.15
CA SER A 554 8.73 27.12 41.05
C SER A 554 8.97 25.72 41.61
N ARG A 555 8.16 24.74 41.18
CA ARG A 555 8.34 23.33 41.56
C ARG A 555 9.78 22.86 41.28
N GLY A 556 10.30 21.99 42.13
CA GLY A 556 11.57 21.30 41.87
C GLY A 556 11.47 20.36 40.67
N VAL A 557 12.60 19.93 40.13
CA VAL A 557 12.61 19.00 38.97
C VAL A 557 12.05 17.63 39.37
N LEU A 558 12.51 17.07 40.49
CA LEU A 558 12.09 15.75 40.97
C LEU A 558 10.73 15.74 41.71
N ASP A 559 10.15 16.91 42.00
CA ASP A 559 8.84 17.07 42.65
C ASP A 559 7.75 16.21 41.97
N SER A 560 7.08 15.35 42.74
CA SER A 560 6.05 14.42 42.24
C SER A 560 4.88 15.11 41.52
N THR A 561 4.61 16.38 41.82
CA THR A 561 3.59 17.19 41.14
C THR A 561 4.07 17.77 39.81
N ARG A 562 5.38 17.76 39.52
CA ARG A 562 5.94 18.12 38.21
C ARG A 562 6.03 16.88 37.34
N SER A 563 5.29 16.88 36.22
CA SER A 563 5.35 15.79 35.25
C SER A 563 6.68 15.74 34.50
N LEU A 564 7.04 14.56 33.97
CA LEU A 564 8.20 14.39 33.08
C LEU A 564 8.14 15.34 31.88
N GLY A 565 6.97 15.49 31.25
CA GLY A 565 6.78 16.43 30.14
C GLY A 565 7.06 17.89 30.51
N SER A 566 6.65 18.32 31.72
CA SER A 566 6.97 19.66 32.22
C SER A 566 8.47 19.85 32.46
N MET A 567 9.19 18.81 32.88
CA MET A 567 10.65 18.84 32.99
C MET A 567 11.35 18.93 31.63
N ILE A 568 10.88 18.17 30.63
CA ILE A 568 11.39 18.26 29.26
C ILE A 568 11.26 19.70 28.75
N GLN A 569 10.09 20.32 28.92
CA GLN A 569 9.86 21.71 28.51
C GLN A 569 10.74 22.69 29.27
N LEU A 570 10.94 22.47 30.57
CA LEU A 570 11.81 23.30 31.42
C LEU A 570 13.25 23.30 30.89
N LEU A 571 13.77 22.11 30.59
CA LEU A 571 15.16 21.93 30.16
C LEU A 571 15.37 22.04 28.64
N THR A 572 14.35 22.46 27.89
CA THR A 572 14.45 22.69 26.44
C THR A 572 14.38 24.19 26.16
N PRO A 573 15.32 24.79 25.43
CA PRO A 573 15.30 26.23 25.13
C PRO A 573 13.97 26.69 24.52
N GLN A 574 13.38 27.74 25.10
CA GLN A 574 12.13 28.36 24.64
C GLN A 574 12.34 29.85 24.29
N PRO A 575 11.56 30.41 23.35
CA PRO A 575 11.69 31.83 22.97
C PRO A 575 11.47 32.84 24.10
N ASN A 576 10.67 32.45 25.10
CA ASN A 576 10.36 33.26 26.28
C ASN A 576 11.36 33.07 27.42
N TYR A 577 12.40 32.26 27.24
CA TYR A 577 13.48 32.12 28.21
C TYR A 577 14.53 33.22 28.07
N SER A 578 15.14 33.62 29.18
CA SER A 578 16.24 34.59 29.19
C SER A 578 17.45 34.03 28.43
N SER A 579 18.28 34.92 27.90
CA SER A 579 19.53 34.55 27.22
C SER A 579 20.47 33.81 28.16
N GLU A 580 20.56 34.24 29.42
CA GLU A 580 21.35 33.60 30.47
C GLU A 580 20.90 32.17 30.77
N TYR A 581 19.58 31.95 30.88
CA TYR A 581 19.05 30.60 31.11
C TYR A 581 19.26 29.70 29.90
N THR A 582 19.08 30.24 28.69
CA THR A 582 19.34 29.50 27.45
C THR A 582 20.81 29.10 27.33
N ALA A 583 21.74 30.01 27.63
CA ALA A 583 23.18 29.71 27.65
C ALA A 583 23.52 28.64 28.70
N TRP A 584 22.87 28.66 29.87
CA TRP A 584 23.02 27.60 30.87
C TRP A 584 22.52 26.24 30.37
N LEU A 585 21.37 26.17 29.72
CA LEU A 585 20.84 24.93 29.13
C LEU A 585 21.82 24.31 28.12
N GLU A 586 22.52 25.15 27.34
CA GLU A 586 23.55 24.71 26.40
C GLU A 586 24.79 24.09 27.07
N THR A 587 25.00 24.34 28.38
CA THR A 587 26.09 23.71 29.15
C THR A 587 25.78 22.29 29.64
N ILE A 588 24.52 21.84 29.53
CA ILE A 588 24.11 20.51 30.02
C ILE A 588 24.51 19.46 28.97
N PRO A 589 25.39 18.50 29.30
CA PRO A 589 25.73 17.42 28.36
C PRO A 589 24.50 16.58 27.99
N GLU A 590 24.47 16.07 26.77
CA GLU A 590 23.31 15.35 26.25
C GLU A 590 23.00 14.06 26.99
N HIS A 591 24.03 13.30 27.39
CA HIS A 591 23.84 12.10 28.19
C HIS A 591 23.33 12.46 29.59
N VAL A 592 23.80 13.55 30.20
CA VAL A 592 23.28 14.09 31.47
C VAL A 592 21.81 14.49 31.35
N TYR A 593 21.39 15.11 30.24
CA TYR A 593 19.99 15.41 29.99
C TYR A 593 19.13 14.13 29.97
N ALA A 594 19.57 13.10 29.25
CA ALA A 594 18.89 11.80 29.22
C ALA A 594 18.85 11.13 30.60
N LEU A 595 19.94 11.23 31.38
CA LEU A 595 20.00 10.76 32.77
C LEU A 595 19.00 11.52 33.66
N ALA A 596 18.86 12.83 33.48
CA ALA A 596 17.92 13.64 34.24
C ALA A 596 16.47 13.16 34.02
N LEU A 597 16.10 12.90 32.76
CA LEU A 597 14.77 12.41 32.40
C LEU A 597 14.50 10.99 32.91
N ILE A 598 15.49 10.08 32.83
CA ILE A 598 15.31 8.71 33.30
C ILE A 598 15.19 8.66 34.83
N ILE A 599 16.02 9.42 35.55
CA ILE A 599 15.95 9.52 37.01
C ILE A 599 14.59 10.07 37.43
N LYS A 600 14.13 11.17 36.80
CA LYS A 600 12.80 11.73 37.09
C LYS A 600 11.67 10.70 36.94
N ARG A 601 11.77 9.78 35.98
CA ARG A 601 10.77 8.73 35.79
C ARG A 601 10.75 7.71 36.92
N PHE A 602 11.91 7.30 37.41
CA PHE A 602 12.02 6.21 38.37
C PHE A 602 12.06 6.67 39.83
N VAL A 603 12.27 7.95 40.08
CA VAL A 603 12.12 8.56 41.41
C VAL A 603 10.66 8.47 41.85
N GLN A 604 10.45 7.76 42.94
CA GLN A 604 9.16 7.64 43.62
C GLN A 604 9.06 8.64 44.78
N PRO A 605 7.84 8.94 45.28
CA PRO A 605 7.67 9.75 46.47
C PRO A 605 8.52 9.26 47.64
N GLY A 606 9.34 10.14 48.22
CA GLY A 606 10.30 9.84 49.28
C GLY A 606 11.75 9.68 48.82
N MET A 607 12.00 9.43 47.52
CA MET A 607 13.36 9.30 46.96
C MET A 607 13.97 10.65 46.56
N GLU A 608 13.19 11.74 46.51
CA GLU A 608 13.59 12.98 45.83
C GLU A 608 14.83 13.64 46.43
N LYS A 609 15.01 13.51 47.75
CA LYS A 609 16.12 14.14 48.49
C LYS A 609 17.42 13.34 48.42
N ASP A 610 17.34 12.01 48.32
CA ASP A 610 18.48 11.08 48.39
C ASP A 610 18.61 10.22 47.13
N TRP A 611 18.17 10.73 45.98
CA TRP A 611 18.08 9.99 44.72
C TRP A 611 19.40 9.28 44.35
N LYS A 612 20.56 9.88 44.66
CA LYS A 612 21.90 9.33 44.39
C LYS A 612 22.14 7.95 45.02
N GLN A 613 21.46 7.60 46.11
CA GLN A 613 21.61 6.29 46.76
C GLN A 613 20.96 5.15 45.98
N TYR A 614 20.02 5.49 45.10
CA TYR A 614 19.23 4.52 44.35
C TYR A 614 19.78 4.27 42.95
N PHE A 615 20.58 5.19 42.42
CA PHE A 615 21.15 5.09 41.08
C PHE A 615 22.66 4.89 41.14
N GLY A 616 23.19 4.02 40.31
CA GLY A 616 24.61 3.67 40.31
C GLY A 616 25.07 3.04 39.01
N VAL A 617 26.33 2.63 38.99
CA VAL A 617 26.94 1.78 37.95
C VAL A 617 27.68 0.63 38.64
N ASP A 618 27.83 -0.50 37.97
CA ASP A 618 28.68 -1.59 38.48
C ASP A 618 30.16 -1.20 38.45
N ILE A 619 30.98 -1.86 39.26
CA ILE A 619 32.44 -1.83 39.08
C ILE A 619 32.82 -2.95 38.13
N VAL A 620 33.26 -2.60 36.92
CA VAL A 620 33.70 -3.55 35.89
C VAL A 620 35.22 -3.50 35.80
N ASN A 621 35.89 -4.62 36.08
CA ASN A 621 37.35 -4.74 36.08
C ASN A 621 38.08 -3.69 36.97
N GLY A 622 37.46 -3.28 38.08
CA GLY A 622 38.04 -2.33 39.03
C GLY A 622 37.76 -0.86 38.75
N SER A 623 37.02 -0.54 37.68
CA SER A 623 36.60 0.82 37.34
C SER A 623 35.07 0.94 37.32
N PRO A 624 34.48 2.11 37.64
CA PRO A 624 33.05 2.35 37.42
C PRO A 624 32.66 2.06 35.96
N GLY A 625 31.59 1.29 35.78
CA GLY A 625 31.02 0.97 34.49
C GLY A 625 30.24 2.15 33.90
N HIS A 626 29.63 1.92 32.74
CA HIS A 626 28.95 2.95 31.95
C HIS A 626 27.44 2.73 31.79
N GLU A 627 26.87 1.74 32.49
CA GLU A 627 25.44 1.42 32.41
C GLU A 627 24.73 1.85 33.69
N LEU A 628 23.79 2.80 33.57
CA LEU A 628 23.01 3.27 34.70
C LEU A 628 22.09 2.15 35.23
N LYS A 629 22.12 1.96 36.54
CA LYS A 629 21.25 1.05 37.28
C LYS A 629 20.37 1.78 38.27
N ILE A 630 19.26 1.13 38.64
CA ILE A 630 18.50 1.43 39.86
C ILE A 630 18.57 0.24 40.81
N GLY A 631 19.25 0.40 41.95
CA GLY A 631 19.71 -0.74 42.75
C GLY A 631 20.52 -1.73 41.88
N GLU A 632 20.14 -3.00 41.90
CA GLU A 632 20.78 -4.06 41.09
C GLU A 632 20.31 -4.09 39.62
N ARG A 633 19.24 -3.36 39.29
CA ARG A 633 18.54 -3.47 38.00
C ARG A 633 19.14 -2.51 36.96
N ALA A 634 19.62 -3.06 35.85
CA ALA A 634 19.97 -2.30 34.65
C ALA A 634 18.76 -1.55 34.06
N LEU A 635 18.97 -0.27 33.73
CA LEU A 635 17.98 0.55 33.04
C LEU A 635 18.16 0.44 31.53
N VAL A 636 17.08 0.03 30.86
CA VAL A 636 17.07 -0.18 29.41
C VAL A 636 16.42 1.04 28.72
N GLY A 637 17.20 1.71 27.89
CA GLY A 637 16.75 2.72 26.96
C GLY A 637 16.17 2.12 25.68
N THR A 638 15.32 2.89 25.02
CA THR A 638 14.82 2.58 23.69
C THR A 638 15.36 3.59 22.71
N TYR A 639 15.88 3.12 21.58
CA TYR A 639 16.56 3.93 20.60
C TYR A 639 16.04 3.62 19.19
N LEU A 640 16.23 4.57 18.29
CA LEU A 640 15.93 4.41 16.88
C LEU A 640 17.14 4.85 16.04
N ARG A 641 17.48 4.06 15.03
CA ARG A 641 18.42 4.49 13.99
C ARG A 641 17.73 5.50 13.08
N VAL A 642 18.38 6.63 12.85
CA VAL A 642 17.93 7.64 11.87
C VAL A 642 19.09 7.99 10.96
N GLY A 643 19.31 7.12 9.98
CA GLY A 643 20.36 7.20 8.99
C GLY A 643 21.74 6.77 9.46
N LEU A 644 22.68 6.85 8.54
CA LEU A 644 24.08 6.52 8.64
C LEU A 644 24.93 7.74 8.27
N ASP A 645 26.08 7.86 8.92
CA ASP A 645 27.12 8.82 8.59
C ASP A 645 28.44 8.07 8.41
N ASN A 646 28.99 8.07 7.19
CA ASN A 646 30.18 7.29 6.84
C ASN A 646 30.11 5.81 7.30
N ARG A 647 28.94 5.17 7.10
CA ARG A 647 28.59 3.79 7.54
C ARG A 647 28.37 3.60 9.04
N SER A 648 28.61 4.61 9.87
CA SER A 648 28.28 4.56 11.30
C SER A 648 26.80 4.84 11.54
N TRP A 649 26.18 4.07 12.43
CA TRP A 649 24.77 4.26 12.78
C TRP A 649 24.56 5.55 13.56
N ARG A 650 23.57 6.36 13.16
CA ARG A 650 23.10 7.50 13.94
C ARG A 650 21.92 7.06 14.79
N THR A 651 22.18 6.74 16.05
CA THR A 651 21.20 6.16 16.97
C THR A 651 20.74 7.21 17.98
N PHE A 652 19.42 7.40 18.09
CA PHE A 652 18.83 8.43 18.94
C PHE A 652 17.89 7.84 19.97
N LYS A 653 17.97 8.33 21.20
CA LYS A 653 17.09 7.89 22.28
C LYS A 653 15.66 8.37 22.04
N LEU A 654 14.73 7.43 22.05
CA LEU A 654 13.30 7.70 22.02
C LEU A 654 12.81 8.15 23.39
N ARG A 655 11.69 8.87 23.35
CA ARG A 655 10.97 9.23 24.56
C ARG A 655 10.56 8.00 25.35
N GLN A 656 10.65 8.14 26.66
CA GLN A 656 10.44 7.05 27.60
C GLN A 656 8.96 6.61 27.64
N ASP A 657 8.05 7.52 27.28
CA ASP A 657 6.62 7.30 27.09
C ASP A 657 6.23 6.99 25.62
N PHE A 658 7.18 6.95 24.68
CA PHE A 658 6.90 6.63 23.28
C PHE A 658 6.73 5.12 23.07
N ILE A 659 5.73 4.75 22.28
CA ILE A 659 5.53 3.41 21.72
C ILE A 659 5.18 3.60 20.24
N ALA A 660 5.73 2.77 19.36
CA ALA A 660 5.38 2.81 17.93
C ALA A 660 3.85 2.81 17.73
N ALA A 661 3.37 3.59 16.76
CA ALA A 661 1.95 3.70 16.47
C ALA A 661 1.38 2.32 16.15
N ALA A 662 0.15 2.07 16.62
CA ALA A 662 -0.60 0.94 16.11
C ALA A 662 -1.07 1.32 14.69
N LYS A 663 -0.77 0.49 13.70
CA LYS A 663 -1.12 0.76 12.30
C LYS A 663 -2.04 -0.32 11.77
N VAL A 664 -3.10 0.10 11.09
CA VAL A 664 -3.94 -0.78 10.26
C VAL A 664 -3.63 -0.44 8.81
N GLN A 665 -3.06 -1.40 8.06
CA GLN A 665 -2.79 -1.19 6.64
C GLN A 665 -4.10 -0.97 5.89
N ARG A 666 -4.10 -0.02 4.96
CA ARG A 666 -5.24 0.30 4.10
C ARG A 666 -4.92 0.15 2.61
N GLU A 667 -3.64 0.25 2.25
CA GLU A 667 -3.15 0.21 0.87
C GLU A 667 -1.71 -0.32 0.83
N ASP A 668 -1.28 -0.84 -0.32
CA ASP A 668 0.12 -1.23 -0.56
C ASP A 668 0.59 -0.98 -1.99
N ASP A 669 -0.15 -1.41 -3.03
CA ASP A 669 0.29 -1.32 -4.42
C ASP A 669 -0.79 -1.06 -5.47
N ILE A 670 -1.97 -1.65 -5.35
CA ILE A 670 -3.12 -1.38 -6.23
C ILE A 670 -4.29 -0.93 -5.37
N SER A 671 -4.63 0.35 -5.47
CA SER A 671 -5.73 0.96 -4.72
C SER A 671 -6.75 1.57 -5.68
N CYS A 672 -8.02 1.54 -5.29
CA CYS A 672 -9.05 2.37 -5.89
C CYS A 672 -9.55 3.40 -4.88
N SER A 673 -9.86 4.61 -5.34
CA SER A 673 -10.28 5.70 -4.46
C SER A 673 -11.39 6.54 -5.05
N VAL A 674 -12.16 7.20 -4.19
CA VAL A 674 -13.30 8.08 -4.54
C VAL A 674 -13.22 9.36 -3.72
N VAL A 675 -13.60 10.48 -4.35
CA VAL A 675 -13.76 11.77 -3.66
C VAL A 675 -15.24 12.08 -3.51
N VAL A 676 -15.65 12.28 -2.26
CA VAL A 676 -17.06 12.46 -1.87
C VAL A 676 -17.27 13.85 -1.28
N PRO A 677 -18.34 14.58 -1.66
CA PRO A 677 -18.67 15.87 -1.06
C PRO A 677 -18.95 15.74 0.43
N ALA A 678 -18.40 16.65 1.24
CA ALA A 678 -18.53 16.59 2.70
C ALA A 678 -19.99 16.64 3.20
N LYS A 679 -20.89 17.29 2.44
CA LYS A 679 -22.34 17.37 2.74
C LYS A 679 -23.04 16.00 2.73
N ASP A 680 -22.48 15.02 2.03
CA ASP A 680 -23.06 13.70 1.82
C ASP A 680 -22.37 12.61 2.65
N VAL A 681 -21.45 13.00 3.55
CA VAL A 681 -20.67 12.09 4.39
C VAL A 681 -21.12 12.21 5.85
N ALA A 682 -21.26 11.07 6.52
CA ALA A 682 -21.53 11.01 7.96
C ALA A 682 -20.37 11.59 8.80
N GLU A 683 -20.57 11.80 10.09
CA GLU A 683 -19.57 12.42 10.98
C GLU A 683 -18.21 11.67 11.00
N LEU A 684 -17.12 12.38 10.68
CA LEU A 684 -15.76 11.82 10.49
C LEU A 684 -14.84 11.96 11.72
N GLY A 685 -15.33 12.56 12.80
CA GLY A 685 -14.60 12.69 14.05
C GLY A 685 -13.51 13.77 14.09
N PRO A 686 -12.93 14.03 15.28
CA PRO A 686 -12.10 15.20 15.55
C PRO A 686 -10.67 15.11 14.99
N ALA A 687 -10.24 13.93 14.52
CA ALA A 687 -8.91 13.76 13.92
C ALA A 687 -8.89 14.13 12.43
N VAL A 688 -10.04 14.38 11.81
CA VAL A 688 -10.17 14.79 10.41
C VAL A 688 -10.51 16.28 10.38
N ALA A 689 -9.77 17.06 9.58
CA ALA A 689 -10.08 18.47 9.40
C ALA A 689 -11.35 18.64 8.56
N PRO A 690 -12.25 19.58 8.88
CA PRO A 690 -13.36 19.92 8.01
C PRO A 690 -12.86 20.34 6.62
N ALA A 691 -13.34 19.68 5.57
CA ALA A 691 -12.99 19.96 4.18
C ALA A 691 -14.26 20.04 3.31
N PHE A 692 -14.11 20.50 2.07
CA PHE A 692 -15.22 20.50 1.11
C PHE A 692 -15.54 19.09 0.57
N SER A 693 -14.52 18.25 0.45
CA SER A 693 -14.66 16.86 0.02
C SER A 693 -13.63 15.98 0.70
N TYR A 694 -13.93 14.69 0.82
CA TYR A 694 -13.06 13.71 1.45
C TYR A 694 -12.73 12.57 0.49
N LYS A 695 -11.48 12.11 0.55
CA LYS A 695 -11.01 10.97 -0.23
C LYS A 695 -11.08 9.69 0.58
N PHE A 696 -11.67 8.65 0.00
CA PHE A 696 -11.73 7.29 0.56
C PHE A 696 -11.00 6.32 -0.35
N VAL A 697 -10.32 5.34 0.25
CA VAL A 697 -9.46 4.41 -0.48
C VAL A 697 -9.64 2.98 0.03
N GLU A 698 -9.59 2.03 -0.89
CA GLU A 698 -9.60 0.59 -0.59
C GLU A 698 -8.53 -0.13 -1.43
N ASN A 699 -7.85 -1.09 -0.81
CA ASN A 699 -6.90 -1.97 -1.49
C ASN A 699 -7.65 -2.99 -2.37
N CYS A 700 -7.27 -3.10 -3.64
CA CYS A 700 -7.87 -4.03 -4.60
C CYS A 700 -7.36 -5.48 -4.44
N GLU A 701 -6.38 -5.72 -3.58
CA GLU A 701 -5.67 -6.99 -3.42
C GLU A 701 -6.01 -7.68 -2.10
N TYR A 702 -6.18 -9.01 -2.12
CA TYR A 702 -6.22 -9.86 -0.93
C TYR A 702 -4.84 -10.34 -0.49
N ARG A 703 -3.89 -10.44 -1.43
CA ARG A 703 -2.50 -10.85 -1.17
C ARG A 703 -1.51 -9.95 -1.89
N LEU A 704 -0.42 -9.62 -1.21
CA LEU A 704 0.58 -8.64 -1.62
C LEU A 704 1.83 -9.34 -2.15
N PHE A 705 2.25 -9.00 -3.37
CA PHE A 705 3.42 -9.61 -4.00
C PHE A 705 4.74 -8.99 -3.51
N GLN A 706 5.12 -9.34 -2.28
CA GLN A 706 6.25 -8.76 -1.57
C GLN A 706 7.59 -9.15 -2.19
N ARG A 707 8.58 -8.24 -2.08
CA ARG A 707 10.00 -8.50 -2.35
C ARG A 707 10.79 -8.33 -1.06
N PRO A 708 11.10 -9.43 -0.35
CA PRO A 708 11.76 -9.34 0.96
C PRO A 708 13.28 -9.21 0.78
N ASP A 709 13.75 -7.99 0.51
CA ASP A 709 15.18 -7.71 0.28
C ASP A 709 16.03 -8.03 1.53
N ASP A 710 15.48 -7.82 2.74
CA ASP A 710 16.19 -8.00 4.02
C ASP A 710 16.18 -9.45 4.54
N ALA A 711 15.24 -10.30 4.09
CA ALA A 711 15.05 -11.65 4.62
C ALA A 711 16.16 -12.64 4.24
N VAL A 712 17.07 -12.26 3.34
CA VAL A 712 18.29 -13.02 3.09
C VAL A 712 19.19 -13.07 4.34
N HIS A 713 19.05 -12.10 5.23
CA HIS A 713 19.71 -12.06 6.53
C HIS A 713 18.82 -12.74 7.57
N ARG A 714 19.24 -13.92 8.03
CA ARG A 714 18.48 -14.75 8.98
C ARG A 714 18.13 -13.98 10.25
N GLY A 715 16.86 -14.09 10.66
CA GLY A 715 16.31 -13.48 11.86
C GLY A 715 16.08 -11.96 11.79
N LEU A 716 16.47 -11.31 10.70
CA LEU A 716 16.31 -9.86 10.51
C LEU A 716 14.86 -9.50 10.17
N ASP A 717 14.31 -10.08 9.09
CA ASP A 717 12.93 -9.85 8.67
C ASP A 717 12.00 -10.94 9.24
N LYS A 718 11.59 -10.72 10.50
CA LYS A 718 10.74 -11.66 11.23
C LYS A 718 9.35 -11.82 10.64
N GLN A 719 8.83 -10.81 9.95
CA GLN A 719 7.53 -10.90 9.30
C GLN A 719 7.61 -11.84 8.10
N THR A 720 8.61 -11.66 7.24
CA THR A 720 8.78 -12.57 6.08
C THR A 720 9.09 -13.99 6.52
N GLU A 721 9.93 -14.20 7.54
CA GLU A 721 10.19 -15.55 8.06
C GLU A 721 8.94 -16.20 8.66
N LEU A 722 8.11 -15.44 9.38
CA LEU A 722 6.80 -15.92 9.82
C LEU A 722 5.92 -16.28 8.63
N ASP A 723 5.74 -15.40 7.66
CA ASP A 723 4.85 -15.60 6.52
C ASP A 723 5.27 -16.82 5.68
N LEU A 724 6.57 -16.96 5.38
CA LEU A 724 7.12 -18.08 4.62
C LEU A 724 7.24 -19.37 5.44
N SER A 725 7.19 -19.32 6.77
CA SER A 725 7.07 -20.52 7.59
C SER A 725 5.67 -21.14 7.50
N GLN A 726 4.64 -20.31 7.25
CA GLN A 726 3.26 -20.78 7.15
C GLN A 726 3.07 -21.68 5.92
N PRO A 727 2.08 -22.59 5.97
CA PRO A 727 1.76 -23.40 4.81
C PRO A 727 1.00 -22.61 3.73
N GLY A 728 0.95 -23.14 2.50
CA GLY A 728 0.04 -22.65 1.46
C GLY A 728 0.49 -21.36 0.76
N ASN A 729 1.75 -20.97 0.89
CA ASN A 729 2.29 -19.80 0.19
C ASN A 729 2.37 -20.02 -1.32
N PHE A 730 2.16 -18.95 -2.09
CA PHE A 730 2.66 -18.85 -3.45
C PHE A 730 4.03 -18.19 -3.41
N ILE A 731 5.05 -18.87 -3.93
CA ILE A 731 6.46 -18.46 -3.83
C ILE A 731 7.07 -18.40 -5.23
N SER A 732 7.97 -17.45 -5.47
CA SER A 732 8.72 -17.35 -6.71
C SER A 732 10.14 -16.83 -6.45
N ASN A 733 11.10 -17.27 -7.28
CA ASN A 733 12.49 -16.85 -7.24
C ASN A 733 13.25 -17.23 -5.96
N PHE A 734 12.98 -18.41 -5.44
CA PHE A 734 13.77 -19.07 -4.37
C PHE A 734 14.35 -20.38 -4.88
N GLU A 735 15.40 -20.87 -4.21
CA GLU A 735 15.92 -22.22 -4.44
C GLU A 735 14.96 -23.29 -3.89
N PRO A 736 14.70 -24.38 -4.63
CA PRO A 736 13.96 -25.54 -4.12
C PRO A 736 14.90 -26.40 -3.25
N LEU A 737 14.90 -26.18 -1.93
CA LEU A 737 15.75 -26.94 -1.02
C LEU A 737 15.16 -28.34 -0.82
N SER A 738 15.93 -29.39 -1.12
CA SER A 738 15.53 -30.75 -0.82
C SER A 738 15.53 -31.02 0.69
N THR A 739 14.85 -32.08 1.12
CA THR A 739 14.95 -32.62 2.49
C THR A 739 16.41 -32.76 2.95
N GLN A 740 17.30 -33.26 2.10
CA GLN A 740 18.71 -33.40 2.44
C GLN A 740 19.38 -32.03 2.68
N LYS A 741 19.04 -31.03 1.86
CA LYS A 741 19.57 -29.68 2.06
C LYS A 741 19.04 -29.03 3.34
N ALA A 742 17.79 -29.30 3.70
CA ALA A 742 17.22 -28.87 4.98
C ALA A 742 17.99 -29.51 6.16
N ARG A 743 18.34 -30.80 6.10
CA ARG A 743 19.19 -31.45 7.11
C ARG A 743 20.55 -30.78 7.25
N GLU A 744 21.22 -30.48 6.13
CA GLU A 744 22.50 -29.75 6.16
C GLU A 744 22.40 -28.38 6.84
N ILE A 745 21.28 -27.67 6.64
CA ILE A 745 21.05 -26.37 7.28
C ILE A 745 20.83 -26.54 8.79
N VAL A 746 20.05 -27.55 9.21
CA VAL A 746 19.77 -27.84 10.62
C VAL A 746 21.04 -28.35 11.34
N ASP A 747 21.87 -29.14 10.67
CA ASP A 747 23.13 -29.67 11.23
C ASP A 747 24.17 -28.56 11.47
N ASP A 748 24.11 -27.46 10.72
CA ASP A 748 24.90 -26.24 10.99
C ASP A 748 24.23 -25.40 12.10
N ALA A 749 24.28 -25.92 13.32
CA ALA A 749 23.61 -25.34 14.49
C ALA A 749 23.91 -23.85 14.72
N VAL A 750 25.10 -23.36 14.35
CA VAL A 750 25.50 -21.94 14.53
C VAL A 750 24.77 -21.02 13.56
N GLU A 751 24.63 -21.46 12.33
CA GLU A 751 23.96 -20.73 11.27
C GLU A 751 22.43 -20.88 11.34
N PHE A 752 21.96 -22.01 11.87
CA PHE A 752 20.56 -22.33 12.12
C PHE A 752 19.93 -21.46 13.22
N ASP A 753 20.58 -21.32 14.38
CA ASP A 753 20.12 -20.52 15.55
C ASP A 753 19.93 -19.02 15.27
N LYS A 754 20.31 -18.56 14.07
CA LYS A 754 20.08 -17.18 13.61
C LYS A 754 18.69 -16.98 13.00
N PHE A 755 17.99 -18.04 12.61
CA PHE A 755 16.63 -17.95 12.10
C PHE A 755 15.67 -17.57 13.25
N SER A 756 14.48 -17.07 12.90
CA SER A 756 13.40 -16.95 13.87
C SER A 756 12.75 -18.31 14.14
N GLY A 757 12.23 -18.49 15.35
CA GLY A 757 11.55 -19.73 15.76
C GLY A 757 10.56 -20.34 14.75
N PRO A 758 9.72 -19.55 14.04
CA PRO A 758 8.87 -20.09 12.99
C PRO A 758 9.64 -20.72 11.81
N MET A 759 10.71 -20.09 11.33
CA MET A 759 11.51 -20.62 10.22
C MET A 759 12.36 -21.82 10.67
N GLU A 760 12.88 -21.80 11.90
CA GLU A 760 13.56 -22.94 12.52
C GLU A 760 12.66 -24.18 12.53
N SER A 761 11.43 -24.02 13.04
CA SER A 761 10.43 -25.09 13.14
C SER A 761 10.10 -25.69 11.75
N LEU A 762 9.93 -24.85 10.73
CA LEU A 762 9.68 -25.30 9.36
C LEU A 762 10.86 -26.12 8.81
N LEU A 763 12.09 -25.66 9.02
CA LEU A 763 13.28 -26.33 8.49
C LEU A 763 13.57 -27.64 9.23
N GLU A 764 13.32 -27.69 10.54
CA GLU A 764 13.34 -28.94 11.31
C GLU A 764 12.32 -29.94 10.77
N GLU A 765 11.06 -29.53 10.57
CA GLU A 765 10.03 -30.39 9.99
C GLU A 765 10.43 -30.89 8.59
N ALA A 766 10.96 -30.00 7.75
CA ALA A 766 11.43 -30.35 6.42
C ALA A 766 12.60 -31.35 6.44
N SER A 767 13.49 -31.26 7.43
CA SER A 767 14.62 -32.18 7.60
C SER A 767 14.19 -33.61 7.97
N GLN A 768 13.03 -33.74 8.61
CA GLN A 768 12.47 -35.02 9.08
C GLN A 768 11.63 -35.74 8.01
N GLN A 769 11.26 -35.06 6.93
CA GLN A 769 10.53 -35.70 5.82
C GLN A 769 11.38 -36.79 5.14
N ALA A 770 10.72 -37.72 4.45
CA ALA A 770 11.41 -38.72 3.65
C ALA A 770 11.99 -38.08 2.37
N GLU A 771 11.18 -37.29 1.68
CA GLU A 771 11.49 -36.59 0.45
C GLU A 771 10.62 -35.33 0.32
N GLY A 772 10.96 -34.46 -0.64
CA GLY A 772 10.22 -33.23 -0.94
C GLY A 772 11.10 -31.99 -0.95
N PHE A 773 10.43 -30.83 -0.97
CA PHE A 773 11.08 -29.52 -1.05
C PHE A 773 10.59 -28.56 0.05
N VAL A 774 11.42 -27.60 0.40
CA VAL A 774 11.08 -26.45 1.26
C VAL A 774 11.77 -25.19 0.72
N VAL A 775 11.19 -24.02 0.99
CA VAL A 775 11.84 -22.74 0.72
C VAL A 775 12.29 -22.10 2.03
N SER A 776 13.54 -21.63 2.06
CA SER A 776 14.07 -20.78 3.13
C SER A 776 14.23 -19.33 2.65
N THR A 777 14.00 -18.37 3.55
CA THR A 777 14.23 -16.94 3.32
C THR A 777 15.68 -16.61 2.93
N ALA A 778 16.64 -17.36 3.46
CA ALA A 778 18.07 -17.17 3.21
C ALA A 778 18.53 -17.64 1.82
N GLU A 779 17.67 -18.35 1.08
CA GLU A 779 18.03 -19.04 -0.15
C GLU A 779 17.29 -18.54 -1.43
N PRO A 780 17.45 -17.26 -1.85
CA PRO A 780 16.96 -16.80 -3.15
C PRO A 780 17.54 -17.60 -4.31
N ARG A 781 16.76 -17.72 -5.39
CA ARG A 781 17.11 -18.46 -6.61
C ARG A 781 18.44 -17.97 -7.20
N ILE A 782 19.25 -18.90 -7.68
CA ILE A 782 20.47 -18.66 -8.44
C ILE A 782 20.10 -18.49 -9.91
N VAL A 783 20.45 -17.34 -10.47
CA VAL A 783 20.28 -17.01 -11.88
C VAL A 783 21.64 -16.57 -12.42
N ASN A 784 22.14 -17.26 -13.45
CA ASN A 784 23.47 -17.00 -14.03
C ASN A 784 24.59 -16.99 -12.98
N GLY A 785 24.56 -17.93 -12.03
CA GLY A 785 25.59 -18.09 -11.00
C GLY A 785 25.51 -17.10 -9.84
N SER A 786 24.48 -16.24 -9.76
CA SER A 786 24.30 -15.30 -8.64
C SER A 786 22.89 -15.38 -8.06
N ARG A 787 22.74 -15.16 -6.75
CA ARG A 787 21.43 -15.04 -6.11
C ARG A 787 20.65 -13.87 -6.73
N THR A 788 19.41 -14.12 -7.10
CA THR A 788 18.50 -13.09 -7.61
C THR A 788 18.26 -12.01 -6.56
N LYS A 789 18.11 -10.77 -7.02
CA LYS A 789 17.69 -9.62 -6.20
C LYS A 789 16.18 -9.40 -6.27
N ASN A 790 15.42 -10.40 -6.71
CA ASN A 790 13.97 -10.34 -6.82
C ASN A 790 13.29 -11.60 -6.26
N PRO A 791 13.63 -12.06 -5.03
CA PRO A 791 12.83 -13.08 -4.35
C PRO A 791 11.39 -12.57 -4.14
N ARG A 792 10.39 -13.44 -4.25
CA ARG A 792 8.98 -13.04 -4.18
C ARG A 792 8.10 -14.06 -3.48
N TYR A 793 7.07 -13.57 -2.79
CA TYR A 793 5.97 -14.37 -2.28
C TYR A 793 4.68 -13.55 -2.21
N LEU A 794 3.53 -14.23 -2.12
CA LEU A 794 2.24 -13.59 -1.84
C LEU A 794 1.97 -13.59 -0.33
N GLN A 795 2.11 -12.42 0.29
CA GLN A 795 1.78 -12.15 1.68
C GLN A 795 0.26 -11.95 1.82
N ASP A 796 -0.38 -12.58 2.81
CA ASP A 796 -1.79 -12.28 3.11
C ASP A 796 -1.91 -10.87 3.70
N ARG A 797 -2.96 -10.14 3.30
CA ARG A 797 -3.12 -8.73 3.71
C ARG A 797 -3.16 -8.59 5.24
N PRO A 798 -2.24 -7.83 5.87
CA PRO A 798 -2.10 -7.79 7.32
C PRO A 798 -3.32 -7.30 8.12
N ASP A 799 -4.16 -6.43 7.57
CA ASP A 799 -5.39 -5.95 8.23
C ASP A 799 -6.46 -7.06 8.35
N MET A 800 -6.45 -8.02 7.43
CA MET A 800 -7.33 -9.19 7.44
C MET A 800 -6.75 -10.32 8.30
N VAL A 801 -5.43 -10.54 8.25
CA VAL A 801 -4.73 -11.49 9.15
C VAL A 801 -4.89 -11.05 10.61
N ASN A 802 -4.64 -9.77 10.89
CA ASN A 802 -4.81 -9.17 12.22
C ASN A 802 -6.18 -8.49 12.37
N SER A 803 -7.24 -9.13 11.88
CA SER A 803 -8.62 -8.60 11.87
C SER A 803 -9.11 -8.16 13.25
N ARG A 804 -8.64 -8.81 14.32
CA ARG A 804 -8.91 -8.40 15.72
C ARG A 804 -8.39 -6.99 16.01
N ASP A 805 -7.17 -6.66 15.61
CA ASP A 805 -6.58 -5.35 15.89
C ASP A 805 -7.28 -4.27 15.06
N THR A 806 -7.68 -4.59 13.82
CA THR A 806 -8.56 -3.75 13.00
C THR A 806 -9.91 -3.52 13.68
N TYR A 807 -10.55 -4.56 14.23
CA TYR A 807 -11.81 -4.43 14.96
C TYR A 807 -11.68 -3.49 16.16
N ILE A 808 -10.65 -3.69 17.00
CA ILE A 808 -10.36 -2.86 18.17
C ILE A 808 -10.04 -1.41 17.76
N ALA A 809 -9.33 -1.21 16.64
CA ALA A 809 -9.07 0.10 16.05
C ALA A 809 -10.39 0.85 15.80
N MET A 810 -11.29 0.23 15.03
CA MET A 810 -12.56 0.81 14.61
C MET A 810 -13.55 0.98 15.78
N ARG A 811 -13.60 0.04 16.74
CA ARG A 811 -14.42 0.19 17.96
C ARG A 811 -14.00 1.42 18.78
N GLY A 812 -12.70 1.67 18.90
CA GLY A 812 -12.20 2.88 19.58
C GLY A 812 -12.66 4.17 18.91
N MET A 813 -12.58 4.25 17.58
CA MET A 813 -13.06 5.41 16.81
C MET A 813 -14.57 5.59 16.97
N GLN A 814 -15.35 4.51 16.89
CA GLN A 814 -16.80 4.56 17.08
C GLN A 814 -17.18 5.19 18.42
N LEU A 815 -16.53 4.73 19.51
CA LEU A 815 -16.73 5.28 20.85
C LEU A 815 -16.27 6.73 20.97
N SER A 816 -15.12 7.08 20.37
CA SER A 816 -14.57 8.43 20.43
C SER A 816 -15.54 9.45 19.81
N ARG A 817 -16.07 9.10 18.64
CA ARG A 817 -16.99 9.92 17.83
C ARG A 817 -18.44 9.87 18.30
N CYS A 818 -18.74 9.06 19.33
CA CYS A 818 -20.10 8.88 19.82
C CYS A 818 -21.09 8.43 18.73
N LEU A 819 -20.63 7.63 17.77
CA LEU A 819 -21.46 7.16 16.66
C LEU A 819 -22.48 6.12 17.14
N PRO A 820 -23.70 6.11 16.60
CA PRO A 820 -24.68 5.04 16.85
C PRO A 820 -24.09 3.64 16.59
N ALA A 821 -24.64 2.63 17.26
CA ALA A 821 -24.08 1.28 17.31
C ALA A 821 -23.93 0.62 15.92
N ASP A 822 -24.84 0.93 15.02
CA ASP A 822 -24.99 0.45 13.64
C ASP A 822 -24.37 1.39 12.60
N SER A 823 -23.92 2.59 13.00
CA SER A 823 -23.33 3.55 12.08
C SER A 823 -21.95 3.10 11.58
N PRO A 824 -21.64 3.32 10.29
CA PRO A 824 -20.33 3.01 9.74
C PRO A 824 -19.26 3.93 10.34
N VAL A 825 -18.07 3.38 10.56
CA VAL A 825 -16.91 4.16 11.01
C VAL A 825 -16.06 4.51 9.79
N LEU A 826 -16.25 5.71 9.28
CA LEU A 826 -15.57 6.19 8.06
C LEU A 826 -14.16 6.72 8.37
N ALA A 827 -13.16 6.35 7.57
CA ALA A 827 -11.77 6.76 7.74
C ALA A 827 -11.21 7.35 6.44
N PRO A 828 -11.46 8.64 6.15
CA PRO A 828 -10.95 9.28 4.94
C PRO A 828 -9.44 9.51 5.05
N VAL A 829 -8.79 9.74 3.91
CA VAL A 829 -7.39 10.17 3.85
C VAL A 829 -7.23 11.47 4.63
N GLY A 830 -6.30 11.48 5.60
CA GLY A 830 -6.01 12.65 6.42
C GLY A 830 -4.63 13.28 6.14
N ALA A 831 -3.76 12.59 5.40
CA ALA A 831 -2.45 13.11 5.00
C ALA A 831 -1.94 12.46 3.73
N VAL A 832 -1.33 13.25 2.85
CA VAL A 832 -0.63 12.79 1.64
C VAL A 832 0.87 12.94 1.85
N LEU A 833 1.56 11.80 2.02
CA LEU A 833 2.97 11.68 2.39
C LEU A 833 3.75 10.91 1.31
N SER A 834 3.89 11.50 0.12
CA SER A 834 4.57 10.87 -1.03
C SER A 834 6.04 10.52 -0.71
N GLY A 835 6.62 9.55 -1.41
CA GLY A 835 8.00 9.12 -1.20
C GLY A 835 8.89 9.41 -2.40
N ARG A 836 10.12 9.87 -2.13
CA ARG A 836 11.14 10.07 -3.15
C ARG A 836 12.32 9.15 -2.92
N ARG A 837 12.91 8.64 -4.00
CA ARG A 837 14.17 7.90 -3.94
C ARG A 837 15.33 8.80 -4.34
N ASN A 838 16.06 9.24 -3.33
CA ASN A 838 17.21 10.10 -3.49
C ASN A 838 18.48 9.26 -3.61
N ASN A 839 19.42 9.76 -4.40
CA ASN A 839 20.78 9.23 -4.51
C ASN A 839 21.79 10.38 -4.44
N PRO A 840 22.96 10.14 -3.84
CA PRO A 840 24.08 11.07 -3.93
C PRO A 840 24.62 11.08 -5.37
N PRO A 841 25.45 12.07 -5.74
CA PRO A 841 26.19 12.03 -7.00
C PRO A 841 27.21 10.89 -7.01
N ASP A 842 27.39 10.23 -8.15
CA ASP A 842 28.49 9.30 -8.41
C ASP A 842 29.22 9.69 -9.69
N THR A 843 30.36 10.34 -9.51
CA THR A 843 31.21 10.85 -10.59
C THR A 843 31.83 9.73 -11.44
N LYS A 844 32.01 8.52 -10.88
CA LYS A 844 32.61 7.39 -11.61
C LYS A 844 31.65 6.80 -12.63
N THR A 845 30.37 6.74 -12.28
CA THR A 845 29.31 6.19 -13.14
C THR A 845 28.52 7.28 -13.87
N GLY A 846 28.83 8.56 -13.64
CA GLY A 846 28.15 9.70 -14.27
C GLY A 846 26.74 9.95 -13.72
N ILE A 847 26.40 9.38 -12.57
CA ILE A 847 25.08 9.56 -11.95
C ILE A 847 25.05 10.93 -11.24
N ARG A 848 24.11 11.78 -11.65
CA ARG A 848 23.86 13.09 -11.02
C ARG A 848 23.03 12.95 -9.74
N SER A 849 23.14 13.93 -8.86
CA SER A 849 22.46 13.91 -7.56
C SER A 849 20.95 14.10 -7.72
N LEU A 850 20.18 13.37 -6.92
CA LEU A 850 18.77 13.68 -6.62
C LEU A 850 18.54 13.94 -5.12
N ALA A 851 19.60 13.94 -4.32
CA ALA A 851 19.53 14.09 -2.86
C ALA A 851 19.44 15.56 -2.40
N VAL A 852 18.57 16.35 -3.06
CA VAL A 852 18.38 17.79 -2.78
C VAL A 852 17.26 18.07 -1.76
N TYR A 853 16.61 17.03 -1.26
CA TYR A 853 15.48 17.15 -0.34
C TYR A 853 15.90 17.00 1.13
N SER A 854 15.33 17.85 1.98
CA SER A 854 15.29 17.78 3.45
C SER A 854 14.45 16.57 3.93
N PRO A 855 14.47 16.17 5.22
CA PRO A 855 13.68 15.03 5.72
C PRO A 855 12.16 15.11 5.47
N LEU A 856 11.61 16.31 5.28
CA LEU A 856 10.23 16.49 4.88
C LEU A 856 10.07 17.79 4.09
N HIS A 857 9.45 17.68 2.91
CA HIS A 857 9.05 18.82 2.10
C HIS A 857 7.53 18.94 2.03
N PHE A 858 7.06 20.17 1.93
CA PHE A 858 5.71 20.52 1.52
C PHE A 858 5.78 21.21 0.16
N GLN A 859 4.97 20.77 -0.79
CA GLN A 859 4.83 21.43 -2.08
C GLN A 859 3.40 21.90 -2.24
N GLU A 860 3.23 23.17 -2.61
CA GLU A 860 1.95 23.65 -3.11
C GLU A 860 1.60 22.92 -4.41
N LEU A 861 0.31 22.96 -4.78
CA LEU A 861 -0.20 22.14 -5.88
C LEU A 861 0.56 22.30 -7.21
N PRO A 862 0.96 23.50 -7.67
CA PRO A 862 1.74 23.64 -8.89
C PRO A 862 3.05 22.82 -8.87
N GLU A 863 3.87 22.97 -7.83
CA GLU A 863 5.13 22.23 -7.68
C GLU A 863 4.90 20.72 -7.45
N LEU A 864 3.85 20.37 -6.71
CA LEU A 864 3.48 18.96 -6.50
C LEU A 864 3.10 18.29 -7.82
N VAL A 865 2.33 18.97 -8.67
CA VAL A 865 1.93 18.46 -9.99
C VAL A 865 3.14 18.33 -10.90
N MET A 866 4.13 19.24 -10.85
CA MET A 866 5.40 19.06 -11.58
C MET A 866 6.11 17.76 -11.20
N ASP A 867 6.12 17.42 -9.91
CA ASP A 867 6.70 16.17 -9.43
C ASP A 867 5.89 14.96 -9.90
N TYR A 868 4.58 15.01 -9.75
CA TYR A 868 3.66 13.93 -10.11
C TYR A 868 3.65 13.63 -11.61
N VAL A 869 3.79 14.64 -12.48
CA VAL A 869 3.96 14.47 -13.93
C VAL A 869 5.22 13.64 -14.24
N CYS A 870 6.29 13.79 -13.45
CA CYS A 870 7.60 13.22 -13.76
C CYS A 870 7.92 11.93 -13.03
N SER A 871 7.61 11.84 -11.73
CA SER A 871 7.96 10.74 -10.83
C SER A 871 9.42 10.28 -11.02
N LEU A 872 10.37 11.14 -10.63
CA LEU A 872 11.78 10.96 -10.92
C LEU A 872 12.47 9.92 -10.01
N THR A 873 13.42 9.17 -10.57
CA THR A 873 14.21 8.17 -9.85
C THR A 873 15.66 8.15 -10.33
N GLY A 874 16.58 7.90 -9.40
CA GLY A 874 18.01 7.73 -9.69
C GLY A 874 18.41 6.37 -10.26
N LYS A 875 17.49 5.40 -10.34
CA LYS A 875 17.75 4.11 -11.01
C LYS A 875 17.55 4.27 -12.51
N SER A 876 18.51 3.79 -13.30
CA SER A 876 18.49 3.81 -14.77
C SER A 876 18.46 5.23 -15.36
N PRO A 877 19.53 6.04 -15.18
CA PRO A 877 19.65 7.31 -15.90
C PRO A 877 19.50 7.03 -17.39
N SER A 878 18.52 7.69 -18.02
CA SER A 878 18.44 7.74 -19.47
C SER A 878 19.75 8.33 -20.01
N THR A 879 20.08 8.06 -21.28
CA THR A 879 21.23 8.68 -21.96
C THR A 879 21.21 10.22 -21.93
N THR A 880 20.09 10.83 -21.53
CA THR A 880 19.84 12.28 -21.52
C THR A 880 19.43 12.87 -20.16
N GLY A 881 19.44 12.13 -19.04
CA GLY A 881 19.03 12.66 -17.73
C GLY A 881 18.47 11.65 -16.72
N ALA A 882 17.84 12.13 -15.63
CA ALA A 882 17.23 11.31 -14.57
C ALA A 882 16.22 10.30 -15.14
N GLY A 883 16.05 9.14 -14.50
CA GLY A 883 14.97 8.21 -14.84
C GLY A 883 13.61 8.77 -14.44
N SER A 884 12.56 8.45 -15.20
CA SER A 884 11.16 8.80 -14.91
C SER A 884 10.33 7.52 -14.91
N GLU A 885 9.47 7.34 -13.90
CA GLU A 885 8.48 6.26 -13.88
C GLU A 885 7.15 6.67 -14.55
N GLY A 886 7.12 7.83 -15.21
CA GLY A 886 5.93 8.44 -15.81
C GLY A 886 4.98 9.04 -14.77
N ALA A 887 3.90 9.66 -15.24
CA ALA A 887 2.93 10.32 -14.36
C ALA A 887 2.45 9.38 -13.25
N LEU A 888 2.45 9.88 -12.01
CA LEU A 888 1.96 9.19 -10.81
C LEU A 888 2.61 7.82 -10.57
N THR A 889 3.81 7.57 -11.11
CA THR A 889 4.49 6.24 -11.16
C THR A 889 3.72 5.16 -11.93
N LYS A 890 2.78 5.58 -12.78
CA LYS A 890 1.88 4.71 -13.55
C LYS A 890 2.28 4.60 -15.02
N GLY A 891 3.43 5.12 -15.46
CA GLY A 891 3.90 5.02 -16.85
C GLY A 891 3.82 3.59 -17.41
N PRO A 892 4.35 2.56 -16.71
CA PRO A 892 4.25 1.16 -17.15
C PRO A 892 2.86 0.53 -17.01
N PHE A 893 1.90 1.22 -16.38
CA PHE A 893 0.62 0.68 -15.94
C PHE A 893 -0.61 1.48 -16.40
N ASN A 894 -0.44 2.51 -17.24
CA ASN A 894 -1.54 3.28 -17.80
C ASN A 894 -1.56 3.13 -19.33
N ALA A 895 -2.69 2.64 -19.86
CA ALA A 895 -2.92 2.41 -21.29
C ALA A 895 -3.55 3.62 -22.00
N LEU A 896 -3.80 4.72 -21.29
CA LEU A 896 -4.43 5.94 -21.77
C LEU A 896 -3.46 7.13 -21.67
N LEU A 897 -3.87 8.28 -22.22
CA LEU A 897 -3.13 9.53 -22.04
C LEU A 897 -2.98 9.86 -20.54
N PRO A 898 -1.75 10.10 -20.05
CA PRO A 898 -1.52 10.38 -18.63
C PRO A 898 -2.23 11.66 -18.12
N SER A 899 -2.59 12.58 -19.02
CA SER A 899 -3.33 13.79 -18.67
C SER A 899 -4.70 13.50 -18.05
N ILE A 900 -5.33 12.36 -18.36
CA ILE A 900 -6.63 11.95 -17.80
C ILE A 900 -6.50 11.69 -16.29
N ASP A 901 -5.51 10.87 -15.90
CA ASP A 901 -5.17 10.60 -14.49
C ASP A 901 -4.76 11.91 -13.79
N LEU A 902 -3.96 12.75 -14.45
CA LEU A 902 -3.48 14.01 -13.89
C LEU A 902 -4.61 15.03 -13.67
N ASN A 903 -5.61 15.08 -14.56
CA ASN A 903 -6.80 15.91 -14.38
C ASN A 903 -7.59 15.46 -13.14
N ALA A 904 -7.72 14.16 -12.92
CA ALA A 904 -8.41 13.60 -11.76
C ALA A 904 -7.68 13.95 -10.45
N ILE A 905 -6.36 13.74 -10.36
CA ILE A 905 -5.61 14.05 -9.13
C ILE A 905 -5.54 15.55 -8.84
N VAL A 906 -5.43 16.41 -9.88
CA VAL A 906 -5.51 17.87 -9.70
C VAL A 906 -6.86 18.24 -9.08
N THR A 907 -7.95 17.69 -9.60
CA THR A 907 -9.30 17.91 -9.07
C THR A 907 -9.42 17.39 -7.63
N SER A 908 -8.94 16.17 -7.36
CA SER A 908 -8.94 15.57 -6.02
C SER A 908 -8.21 16.45 -5.00
N MET A 909 -7.00 16.88 -5.31
CA MET A 909 -6.18 17.67 -4.39
C MET A 909 -6.78 19.06 -4.12
N ILE A 910 -7.39 19.70 -5.14
CA ILE A 910 -8.09 20.98 -4.97
C ILE A 910 -9.35 20.83 -4.10
N LEU A 911 -10.14 19.76 -4.29
CA LEU A 911 -11.40 19.56 -3.56
C LEU A 911 -11.19 19.11 -2.10
N THR A 912 -10.13 18.34 -1.86
CA THR A 912 -9.81 17.82 -0.53
C THR A 912 -8.96 18.77 0.30
N GLU A 913 -8.27 19.72 -0.35
CA GLU A 913 -7.39 20.71 0.30
C GLU A 913 -6.29 20.07 1.18
N LEU A 914 -5.96 18.80 0.91
CA LEU A 914 -4.90 18.08 1.60
C LEU A 914 -3.52 18.61 1.17
N GLY A 915 -2.64 18.84 2.15
CA GLY A 915 -1.26 19.23 1.87
C GLY A 915 -0.46 18.12 1.19
N GLY A 916 0.25 18.45 0.11
CA GLY A 916 1.18 17.56 -0.58
C GLY A 916 2.54 17.52 0.09
N PHE A 917 2.77 16.54 0.96
CA PHE A 917 4.07 16.35 1.61
C PHE A 917 4.85 15.21 0.97
N SER A 918 6.19 15.25 1.13
CA SER A 918 7.06 14.20 0.65
C SER A 918 8.24 13.90 1.58
N THR A 919 8.58 12.61 1.66
CA THR A 919 9.70 12.10 2.46
C THR A 919 10.81 11.52 1.58
N PRO A 920 12.09 11.82 1.83
CA PRO A 920 13.19 11.19 1.13
C PRO A 920 13.44 9.76 1.66
N ALA A 921 13.85 8.89 0.75
CA ALA A 921 14.43 7.59 1.02
C ALA A 921 15.77 7.47 0.26
N GLY A 922 16.67 6.60 0.73
CA GLY A 922 18.01 6.48 0.20
C GLY A 922 18.96 7.48 0.87
N HIS A 923 18.98 8.74 0.43
CA HIS A 923 19.92 9.76 0.92
C HIS A 923 19.30 11.13 1.20
N ILE A 924 19.93 11.89 2.10
CA ILE A 924 19.72 13.33 2.29
C ILE A 924 21.06 14.05 2.11
N GLY A 925 21.17 14.85 1.05
CA GLY A 925 22.44 15.39 0.58
C GLY A 925 23.41 14.31 0.10
N SER A 926 24.65 14.71 -0.14
CA SER A 926 25.70 13.82 -0.64
C SER A 926 26.25 12.87 0.42
N ARG A 927 26.06 13.17 1.72
CA ARG A 927 26.71 12.47 2.83
C ARG A 927 25.83 11.44 3.55
N PHE A 928 24.60 11.81 3.92
CA PHE A 928 23.81 11.00 4.85
C PHE A 928 22.95 9.97 4.11
N GLU A 929 23.22 8.69 4.36
CA GLU A 929 22.36 7.59 3.91
C GLU A 929 21.24 7.42 4.94
N VAL A 930 19.99 7.46 4.51
CA VAL A 930 18.82 7.33 5.40
C VAL A 930 18.01 6.06 5.15
N GLY A 931 18.31 5.31 4.08
CA GLY A 931 17.53 4.12 3.73
C GLY A 931 16.04 4.41 3.71
N HIS A 932 15.27 3.75 4.59
CA HIS A 932 13.85 4.01 4.81
C HIS A 932 13.51 4.61 6.18
N ASP A 933 14.51 5.01 6.97
CA ASP A 933 14.32 5.45 8.37
C ASP A 933 13.36 6.65 8.48
N ILE A 934 13.44 7.60 7.54
CA ILE A 934 12.54 8.75 7.48
C ILE A 934 11.12 8.34 7.06
N SER A 935 11.01 7.40 6.10
CA SER A 935 9.72 6.90 5.63
C SER A 935 8.92 6.21 6.74
N LEU A 936 9.61 5.50 7.65
CA LEU A 936 9.02 4.85 8.82
C LEU A 936 8.66 5.86 9.92
N LEU A 937 9.49 6.90 10.11
CA LEU A 937 9.37 7.88 11.18
C LEU A 937 8.22 8.89 11.00
N ILE A 938 8.02 9.42 9.79
CA ILE A 938 7.06 10.54 9.60
C ILE A 938 5.62 10.19 9.98
N PRO A 939 5.07 8.99 9.68
CA PRO A 939 3.74 8.59 10.16
C PRO A 939 3.61 8.60 11.70
N GLU A 940 4.70 8.34 12.44
CA GLU A 940 4.71 8.41 13.91
C GLU A 940 4.58 9.85 14.41
N VAL A 941 5.15 10.80 13.70
CA VAL A 941 5.00 12.23 13.99
C VAL A 941 3.58 12.67 13.63
N TRP A 942 3.09 12.29 12.45
CA TRP A 942 1.79 12.73 11.92
C TRP A 942 0.59 12.29 12.76
N CYS A 943 0.58 11.04 13.24
CA CYS A 943 -0.50 10.55 14.10
C CYS A 943 -0.51 11.17 15.51
N ARG A 944 0.55 11.90 15.86
CA ARG A 944 0.67 12.64 17.12
C ARG A 944 0.41 14.13 16.96
N MET A 945 0.03 14.60 15.77
CA MET A 945 -0.33 15.98 15.48
C MET A 945 -1.85 16.11 15.30
N GLY A 946 -2.42 17.17 15.87
CA GLY A 946 -3.83 17.52 15.66
C GLY A 946 -4.09 18.03 14.23
N PRO A 947 -5.35 18.14 13.79
CA PRO A 947 -5.70 18.65 12.46
C PRO A 947 -5.07 20.01 12.14
N GLU A 948 -5.21 20.99 13.04
CA GLU A 948 -4.63 22.34 12.86
C GLU A 948 -3.10 22.34 12.83
N GLU A 949 -2.45 21.38 13.49
CA GLU A 949 -0.99 21.30 13.53
C GLU A 949 -0.40 20.74 12.22
N ARG A 950 -1.21 20.01 11.44
CA ARG A 950 -0.83 19.40 10.16
C ARG A 950 -1.22 20.28 8.96
N ASP A 951 -2.08 21.25 9.18
CA ASP A 951 -2.51 22.21 8.16
C ASP A 951 -1.29 22.98 7.61
N PRO A 952 -1.01 22.89 6.29
CA PRO A 952 0.10 23.61 5.67
C PRO A 952 0.06 25.12 5.88
N GLU A 953 -1.13 25.75 5.87
CA GLU A 953 -1.25 27.19 6.07
C GLU A 953 -0.79 27.59 7.48
N ASN A 954 -1.23 26.85 8.49
CA ASN A 954 -0.78 27.06 9.86
C ASN A 954 0.72 26.76 10.04
N LEU A 955 1.25 25.71 9.40
CA LEU A 955 2.69 25.40 9.44
C LEU A 955 3.53 26.53 8.83
N LEU A 956 3.08 27.15 7.73
CA LEU A 956 3.71 28.32 7.13
C LEU A 956 3.62 29.54 8.06
N LYS A 957 2.41 29.87 8.53
CA LYS A 957 2.15 31.02 9.41
C LYS A 957 2.98 30.96 10.70
N THR A 958 3.19 29.76 11.23
CA THR A 958 3.96 29.55 12.46
C THR A 958 5.46 29.36 12.22
N GLY A 959 5.96 29.45 10.98
CA GLY A 959 7.39 29.33 10.66
C GLY A 959 7.95 27.91 10.85
N MET A 960 7.08 26.89 10.76
CA MET A 960 7.47 25.47 10.79
C MET A 960 7.98 25.00 9.43
N LEU A 961 7.58 25.70 8.38
CA LEU A 961 8.04 25.51 7.01
C LEU A 961 8.75 26.78 6.53
N GLU A 962 9.83 26.62 5.77
CA GLU A 962 10.53 27.73 5.09
C GLU A 962 10.57 27.49 3.57
N PRO A 963 10.38 28.54 2.74
CA PRO A 963 10.44 28.42 1.29
C PRO A 963 11.88 28.23 0.82
N ILE A 964 12.06 27.37 -0.18
CA ILE A 964 13.31 27.28 -0.94
C ILE A 964 13.21 28.28 -2.09
N LYS A 965 14.22 29.14 -2.23
CA LYS A 965 14.21 30.24 -3.21
C LYS A 965 15.17 29.95 -4.35
N ASP A 966 14.79 30.37 -5.54
CA ASP A 966 15.70 30.39 -6.70
C ASP A 966 16.96 31.20 -6.36
N PHE A 967 18.09 30.76 -6.89
CA PHE A 967 19.38 31.40 -6.67
C PHE A 967 20.29 31.24 -7.89
N GLU A 968 21.34 32.06 -7.96
CA GLU A 968 22.36 31.96 -9.00
C GLU A 968 23.57 31.18 -8.49
N TYR A 969 24.08 30.24 -9.29
CA TYR A 969 25.31 29.51 -9.03
C TYR A 969 26.12 29.40 -10.32
N GLU A 970 27.37 29.87 -10.28
CA GLU A 970 28.29 29.90 -11.44
C GLU A 970 27.66 30.51 -12.72
N GLY A 971 26.90 31.60 -12.58
CA GLY A 971 26.24 32.29 -13.70
C GLY A 971 24.99 31.58 -14.25
N LYS A 972 24.55 30.48 -13.63
CA LYS A 972 23.32 29.76 -13.98
C LYS A 972 22.23 30.04 -12.94
N GLN A 973 21.02 30.29 -13.41
CA GLN A 973 19.84 30.37 -12.57
C GLN A 973 19.38 28.97 -12.16
N ILE A 974 19.25 28.75 -10.86
CA ILE A 974 18.85 27.48 -10.25
C ILE A 974 17.39 27.60 -9.79
N PRO A 975 16.42 26.89 -10.40
CA PRO A 975 15.00 27.02 -10.09
C PRO A 975 14.63 26.21 -8.83
N ALA A 976 15.27 26.52 -7.71
CA ALA A 976 15.13 25.78 -6.45
C ALA A 976 13.75 25.90 -5.81
N SER A 977 12.99 26.95 -6.15
CA SER A 977 11.58 27.11 -5.74
C SER A 977 10.67 25.95 -6.15
N ARG A 978 11.05 25.19 -7.19
CA ARG A 978 10.33 23.96 -7.60
C ARG A 978 10.29 22.89 -6.51
N LEU A 979 11.18 22.94 -5.52
CA LEU A 979 11.20 22.04 -4.37
C LEU A 979 10.17 22.43 -3.28
N GLY A 980 9.52 23.58 -3.42
CA GLY A 980 8.54 24.11 -2.48
C GLY A 980 9.17 24.55 -1.16
N TYR A 981 8.65 23.98 -0.07
CA TYR A 981 9.01 24.31 1.29
C TYR A 981 9.63 23.10 1.99
N ARG A 982 10.46 23.36 3.00
CA ARG A 982 11.03 22.32 3.87
C ARG A 982 10.76 22.61 5.34
N ILE A 983 10.79 21.56 6.16
CA ILE A 983 10.68 21.72 7.62
C ILE A 983 11.85 22.50 8.22
N THR A 984 11.56 23.28 9.25
CA THR A 984 12.56 24.06 9.99
C THR A 984 12.97 23.38 11.30
N ARG A 985 14.03 23.90 11.94
CA ARG A 985 14.40 23.49 13.31
C ARG A 985 13.26 23.68 14.32
N LYS A 986 12.34 24.62 14.08
CA LYS A 986 11.15 24.84 14.92
C LYS A 986 10.20 23.64 14.84
N PHE A 987 9.95 23.12 13.63
CA PHE A 987 9.16 21.90 13.41
C PHE A 987 9.77 20.72 14.16
N VAL A 988 11.10 20.53 14.00
CA VAL A 988 11.84 19.45 14.66
C VAL A 988 11.67 19.52 16.19
N ARG A 989 11.94 20.68 16.79
CA ARG A 989 11.81 20.83 18.25
C ARG A 989 10.39 20.53 18.74
N GLN A 990 9.36 21.01 18.03
CA GLN A 990 7.98 20.90 18.49
C GLN A 990 7.36 19.52 18.26
N TYR A 991 7.53 18.94 17.08
CA TYR A 991 6.82 17.73 16.69
C TYR A 991 7.68 16.46 16.80
N LEU A 992 8.96 16.51 16.45
CA LEU A 992 9.87 15.37 16.72
C LEU A 992 10.13 15.22 18.23
N GLY A 993 9.96 16.29 19.03
CA GLY A 993 9.97 16.21 20.50
C GLY A 993 8.82 15.38 21.10
N ARG A 994 7.86 14.93 20.28
CA ARG A 994 6.83 13.93 20.67
C ARG A 994 7.32 12.49 20.51
N VAL A 995 8.48 12.28 19.88
CA VAL A 995 9.06 10.96 19.58
C VAL A 995 10.43 10.78 20.25
N PHE A 996 11.30 11.80 20.18
CA PHE A 996 12.68 11.74 20.68
C PHE A 996 12.87 12.61 21.93
N ASP A 997 13.81 12.21 22.79
CA ASP A 997 14.22 13.01 23.95
C ASP A 997 14.99 14.27 23.51
N ASN A 998 15.85 14.15 22.50
CA ASN A 998 16.64 15.25 21.95
C ASN A 998 16.40 15.42 20.44
N PRO A 999 15.26 15.99 20.02
CA PRO A 999 14.87 16.05 18.61
C PRO A 999 15.84 16.87 17.75
N SER A 1000 16.50 17.89 18.31
CA SER A 1000 17.40 18.79 17.54
C SER A 1000 18.68 18.10 17.05
N LYS A 1001 19.04 16.93 17.59
CA LYS A 1001 20.21 16.16 17.17
C LYS A 1001 19.89 15.12 16.10
N VAL A 1002 18.61 14.73 16.02
CA VAL A 1002 18.12 13.79 15.00
C VAL A 1002 18.37 14.37 13.61
N PHE A 1003 17.93 15.62 13.40
CA PHE A 1003 18.16 16.38 12.17
C PHE A 1003 19.02 17.61 12.49
N THR A 1004 20.30 17.51 12.18
CA THR A 1004 21.26 18.62 12.22
C THR A 1004 21.00 19.62 11.11
N GLU A 1005 21.58 20.82 11.19
CA GLU A 1005 21.32 21.89 10.22
C GLU A 1005 21.69 21.47 8.79
N ASP A 1006 22.75 20.70 8.59
CA ASP A 1006 23.20 20.15 7.30
C ASP A 1006 22.31 19.02 6.76
N ILE A 1007 21.50 18.37 7.62
CA ILE A 1007 20.43 17.44 7.20
C ILE A 1007 19.18 18.23 6.81
N LEU A 1008 18.82 19.26 7.58
CA LEU A 1008 17.69 20.13 7.25
C LEU A 1008 17.96 20.93 5.97
N LYS A 1009 19.22 21.30 5.74
CA LYS A 1009 19.71 22.12 4.63
C LYS A 1009 20.81 21.37 3.86
N PRO A 1010 20.43 20.44 2.96
CA PRO A 1010 21.39 19.61 2.22
C PRO A 1010 22.44 20.41 1.43
N GLU A 1011 22.14 21.65 1.06
CA GLU A 1011 23.07 22.58 0.41
C GLU A 1011 24.33 22.89 1.24
N LEU A 1012 24.28 22.72 2.57
CA LEU A 1012 25.43 22.89 3.45
C LEU A 1012 26.42 21.73 3.38
N GLN A 1013 26.00 20.58 2.87
CA GLN A 1013 26.89 19.42 2.69
C GLN A 1013 27.76 19.58 1.44
N ASP A 1014 27.14 19.97 0.31
CA ASP A 1014 27.78 20.13 -1.00
C ASP A 1014 26.90 20.98 -1.93
N LEU A 1015 27.15 22.29 -1.94
CA LEU A 1015 26.42 23.25 -2.76
C LEU A 1015 26.48 22.96 -4.28
N PRO A 1016 27.65 22.63 -4.89
CA PRO A 1016 27.70 22.24 -6.30
C PRO A 1016 26.76 21.08 -6.65
N SER A 1017 26.79 20.00 -5.86
CA SER A 1017 25.91 18.84 -6.11
C SER A 1017 24.44 19.14 -5.87
N PHE A 1018 24.14 20.05 -4.95
CA PHE A 1018 22.78 20.54 -4.70
C PHE A 1018 22.23 21.34 -5.88
N ALA A 1019 23.01 22.31 -6.38
CA ALA A 1019 22.65 23.12 -7.54
C ALA A 1019 22.49 22.26 -8.81
N ASP A 1020 23.43 21.34 -9.07
CA ASP A 1020 23.34 20.41 -10.21
C ASP A 1020 22.11 19.49 -10.12
N GLY A 1021 21.80 18.97 -8.94
CA GLY A 1021 20.63 18.11 -8.75
C GLY A 1021 19.30 18.81 -9.02
N ILE A 1022 19.18 20.10 -8.68
CA ILE A 1022 17.98 20.89 -8.99
C ILE A 1022 17.86 21.14 -10.50
N LEU A 1023 18.97 21.47 -11.17
CA LEU A 1023 18.97 21.59 -12.64
C LEU A 1023 18.61 20.27 -13.30
N HIS A 1024 19.10 19.16 -12.77
CA HIS A 1024 18.78 17.82 -13.25
C HIS A 1024 17.28 17.52 -13.17
N ILE A 1025 16.63 17.91 -12.08
CA ILE A 1025 15.17 17.82 -11.93
C ILE A 1025 14.47 18.69 -12.98
N ALA A 1026 14.89 19.95 -13.14
CA ALA A 1026 14.27 20.88 -14.08
C ALA A 1026 14.41 20.43 -15.56
N GLU A 1027 15.55 19.88 -15.93
CA GLU A 1027 15.82 19.30 -17.25
C GLU A 1027 14.94 18.08 -17.52
N ALA A 1028 14.80 17.20 -16.52
CA ALA A 1028 13.92 16.03 -16.63
C ALA A 1028 12.45 16.44 -16.73
N GLN A 1029 12.02 17.45 -15.97
CA GLN A 1029 10.69 18.05 -16.05
C GLN A 1029 10.40 18.60 -17.45
N LYS A 1030 11.33 19.37 -18.02
CA LYS A 1030 11.21 19.88 -19.39
C LYS A 1030 11.04 18.75 -20.40
N ARG A 1031 11.89 17.74 -20.34
CA ARG A 1031 11.82 16.59 -21.26
C ARG A 1031 10.49 15.84 -21.15
N VAL A 1032 10.01 15.58 -19.94
CA VAL A 1032 8.73 14.89 -19.73
C VAL A 1032 7.56 15.74 -20.22
N ALA A 1033 7.52 17.04 -19.92
CA ALA A 1033 6.46 17.94 -20.38
C ALA A 1033 6.37 18.02 -21.91
N MET A 1034 7.52 18.00 -22.61
CA MET A 1034 7.53 17.99 -24.09
C MET A 1034 6.83 16.77 -24.70
N ASN A 1035 6.73 15.64 -24.00
CA ASN A 1035 5.99 14.49 -24.50
C ASN A 1035 4.48 14.78 -24.64
N TYR A 1036 3.90 15.51 -23.66
CA TYR A 1036 2.48 15.88 -23.66
C TYR A 1036 2.13 16.81 -24.81
N MET A 1037 3.08 17.65 -25.25
CA MET A 1037 2.91 18.53 -26.41
C MET A 1037 2.89 17.77 -27.74
N GLN A 1038 3.30 16.50 -27.75
CA GLN A 1038 3.49 15.70 -28.97
C GLN A 1038 2.44 14.60 -29.13
N ASP A 1039 1.67 14.26 -28.09
CA ASP A 1039 0.74 13.12 -28.09
C ASP A 1039 -0.73 13.48 -27.85
N GLY A 1040 -1.06 14.77 -27.83
CA GLY A 1040 -2.41 15.27 -27.51
C GLY A 1040 -2.67 15.40 -26.01
N GLY A 1041 -1.71 15.02 -25.17
CA GLY A 1041 -1.82 15.08 -23.71
C GLY A 1041 -1.99 16.51 -23.18
N TYR A 1042 -1.31 17.49 -23.80
CA TYR A 1042 -1.42 18.90 -23.43
C TYR A 1042 -2.82 19.44 -23.75
N GLU A 1043 -3.38 19.15 -24.92
CA GLU A 1043 -4.71 19.60 -25.32
C GLU A 1043 -5.79 19.09 -24.36
N ASN A 1044 -5.65 17.83 -23.92
CA ASN A 1044 -6.55 17.19 -22.96
C ASN A 1044 -6.33 17.63 -21.50
N ALA A 1045 -5.23 18.33 -21.20
CA ALA A 1045 -4.98 18.80 -19.84
C ALA A 1045 -5.99 19.90 -19.43
N CYS A 1046 -6.45 19.84 -18.18
CA CYS A 1046 -7.21 20.92 -17.55
C CYS A 1046 -6.35 22.20 -17.44
N PRO A 1047 -6.95 23.40 -17.32
CA PRO A 1047 -6.19 24.66 -17.30
C PRO A 1047 -5.04 24.72 -16.26
N PRO A 1048 -5.21 24.27 -15.00
CA PRO A 1048 -4.10 24.23 -14.04
C PRO A 1048 -2.94 23.34 -14.50
N LEU A 1049 -3.25 22.18 -15.10
CA LEU A 1049 -2.24 21.25 -15.61
C LEU A 1049 -1.54 21.81 -16.86
N LYS A 1050 -2.26 22.48 -17.77
CA LYS A 1050 -1.65 23.18 -18.92
C LYS A 1050 -0.62 24.21 -18.47
N ALA A 1051 -0.97 25.03 -17.48
CA ALA A 1051 -0.04 26.00 -16.91
C ALA A 1051 1.24 25.33 -16.38
N VAL A 1052 1.11 24.22 -15.65
CA VAL A 1052 2.27 23.47 -15.15
C VAL A 1052 3.11 22.88 -16.29
N LEU A 1053 2.47 22.27 -17.30
CA LEU A 1053 3.18 21.70 -18.46
C LEU A 1053 3.95 22.76 -19.25
N ASP A 1054 3.35 23.93 -19.49
CA ASP A 1054 4.01 25.06 -20.15
C ASP A 1054 5.19 25.60 -19.35
N ILE A 1055 5.03 25.77 -18.03
CA ILE A 1055 6.12 26.24 -17.17
C ILE A 1055 7.26 25.21 -17.14
N MET A 1056 6.95 23.91 -17.12
CA MET A 1056 7.97 22.86 -17.19
C MET A 1056 8.71 22.88 -18.53
N ALA A 1057 7.99 23.01 -19.65
CA ALA A 1057 8.54 22.93 -21.00
C ALA A 1057 9.28 24.21 -21.44
N HIS A 1058 8.68 25.37 -21.15
CA HIS A 1058 9.03 26.67 -21.71
C HIS A 1058 9.43 27.71 -20.65
N GLY A 1059 9.27 27.40 -19.37
CA GLY A 1059 9.63 28.29 -18.26
C GLY A 1059 8.61 29.38 -17.96
N ASN A 1060 7.47 29.43 -18.66
CA ASN A 1060 6.36 30.34 -18.38
C ASN A 1060 5.06 29.80 -19.02
N HIS A 1061 3.91 30.27 -18.54
CA HIS A 1061 2.60 30.08 -19.17
C HIS A 1061 2.01 31.46 -19.47
N GLU A 1062 1.81 31.79 -20.74
CA GLU A 1062 1.33 33.12 -21.17
C GLU A 1062 2.17 34.30 -20.62
N GLY A 1063 3.49 34.12 -20.55
CA GLY A 1063 4.41 35.11 -19.97
C GLY A 1063 4.46 35.14 -18.44
N LYS A 1064 3.67 34.30 -17.76
CA LYS A 1064 3.59 34.21 -16.29
C LYS A 1064 4.45 33.08 -15.74
N GLN A 1065 5.05 33.32 -14.60
CA GLN A 1065 5.84 32.38 -13.81
C GLN A 1065 4.97 31.62 -12.82
N ILE A 1066 5.49 30.52 -12.28
CA ILE A 1066 4.78 29.71 -11.28
C ILE A 1066 4.42 30.49 -10.01
N THR A 1067 5.19 31.53 -9.68
CA THR A 1067 4.96 32.41 -8.52
C THR A 1067 3.86 33.45 -8.75
N ASP A 1068 3.38 33.64 -9.98
CA ASP A 1068 2.39 34.66 -10.26
C ASP A 1068 1.03 34.30 -9.63
N PRO A 1069 0.34 35.26 -8.97
CA PRO A 1069 -0.93 35.01 -8.29
C PRO A 1069 -2.01 34.42 -9.19
N GLU A 1070 -2.01 34.76 -10.47
CA GLU A 1070 -2.97 34.24 -11.44
C GLU A 1070 -2.77 32.73 -11.69
N ILE A 1071 -1.51 32.26 -11.74
CA ILE A 1071 -1.20 30.83 -11.87
C ILE A 1071 -1.60 30.10 -10.59
N ARG A 1072 -1.28 30.66 -9.42
CA ARG A 1072 -1.65 30.08 -8.12
C ARG A 1072 -3.17 29.95 -7.96
N ARG A 1073 -3.93 30.96 -8.41
CA ARG A 1073 -5.40 30.98 -8.31
C ARG A 1073 -6.08 29.82 -9.05
N LEU A 1074 -5.49 29.33 -10.15
CA LEU A 1074 -6.01 28.17 -10.90
C LEU A 1074 -6.18 26.92 -10.03
N PHE A 1075 -5.38 26.81 -8.97
CA PHE A 1075 -5.38 25.67 -8.04
C PHE A 1075 -6.25 25.90 -6.80
N SER A 1076 -7.03 26.98 -6.74
CA SER A 1076 -7.94 27.23 -5.63
C SER A 1076 -9.28 26.53 -5.83
N ARG A 1077 -9.88 26.07 -4.73
CA ARG A 1077 -11.22 25.47 -4.73
C ARG A 1077 -12.27 26.43 -5.29
N GLU A 1078 -12.20 27.70 -4.93
CA GLU A 1078 -13.15 28.72 -5.42
C GLU A 1078 -13.10 28.86 -6.95
N GLU A 1079 -11.90 28.89 -7.54
CA GLU A 1079 -11.73 28.97 -8.99
C GLU A 1079 -12.22 27.68 -9.68
N LEU A 1080 -11.88 26.50 -9.13
CA LEU A 1080 -12.34 25.21 -9.64
C LEU A 1080 -13.87 25.17 -9.74
N LEU A 1081 -14.57 25.49 -8.65
CA LEU A 1081 -16.04 25.40 -8.58
C LEU A 1081 -16.76 26.35 -9.54
N LYS A 1082 -16.14 27.51 -9.87
CA LYS A 1082 -16.69 28.46 -10.85
C LYS A 1082 -16.31 28.14 -12.30
N SER A 1083 -15.33 27.26 -12.50
CA SER A 1083 -14.74 27.03 -13.80
C SER A 1083 -15.63 26.24 -14.75
N GLU A 1084 -15.62 26.64 -16.02
CA GLU A 1084 -16.33 25.92 -17.08
C GLU A 1084 -15.77 24.49 -17.28
N TRP A 1085 -14.45 24.31 -17.12
CA TRP A 1085 -13.83 23.00 -17.33
C TRP A 1085 -14.29 21.98 -16.28
N TYR A 1086 -14.44 22.37 -15.01
CA TYR A 1086 -14.97 21.47 -13.99
C TYR A 1086 -16.44 21.14 -14.26
N ARG A 1087 -17.25 22.14 -14.62
CA ARG A 1087 -18.65 21.92 -15.03
C ARG A 1087 -18.76 20.92 -16.18
N ARG A 1088 -17.90 21.02 -17.20
CA ARG A 1088 -17.86 20.05 -18.32
C ARG A 1088 -17.57 18.63 -17.85
N ARG A 1089 -16.71 18.43 -16.83
CA ARG A 1089 -16.46 17.11 -16.24
C ARG A 1089 -17.70 16.52 -15.56
N LEU A 1090 -18.47 17.35 -14.85
CA LEU A 1090 -19.71 16.92 -14.19
C LEU A 1090 -20.79 16.55 -15.22
N VAL A 1091 -20.94 17.37 -16.27
CA VAL A 1091 -21.86 17.08 -17.40
C VAL A 1091 -21.47 15.79 -18.11
N ALA A 1092 -20.17 15.61 -18.41
CA ALA A 1092 -19.68 14.39 -19.04
C ALA A 1092 -19.96 13.15 -18.15
N LYS A 1093 -19.86 13.29 -16.82
CA LYS A 1093 -20.15 12.19 -15.88
C LYS A 1093 -21.62 11.81 -15.93
N GLN A 1094 -22.53 12.79 -15.88
CA GLN A 1094 -23.96 12.53 -16.02
C GLN A 1094 -24.28 11.81 -17.33
N LEU A 1095 -23.75 12.28 -18.47
CA LEU A 1095 -23.98 11.65 -19.77
C LEU A 1095 -23.50 10.20 -19.81
N ARG A 1096 -22.34 9.94 -19.19
CA ARG A 1096 -21.78 8.59 -19.11
C ARG A 1096 -22.62 7.66 -18.22
N ASP A 1097 -23.14 8.17 -17.10
CA ASP A 1097 -24.03 7.39 -16.23
C ASP A 1097 -25.35 7.07 -16.92
N ILE A 1098 -25.92 8.03 -17.65
CA ILE A 1098 -27.13 7.78 -18.45
C ILE A 1098 -26.89 6.67 -19.47
N GLU A 1099 -25.74 6.69 -20.17
CA GLU A 1099 -25.42 5.65 -21.16
C GLU A 1099 -25.16 4.30 -20.51
N HIS A 1100 -24.48 4.28 -19.35
CA HIS A 1100 -24.29 3.07 -18.56
C HIS A 1100 -25.64 2.46 -18.18
N TRP A 1101 -26.55 3.22 -17.58
CA TRP A 1101 -27.85 2.70 -17.15
C TRP A 1101 -28.75 2.27 -18.32
N LYS A 1102 -28.72 2.98 -19.46
CA LYS A 1102 -29.40 2.52 -20.68
C LYS A 1102 -28.85 1.20 -21.19
N THR A 1103 -27.52 1.04 -21.16
CA THR A 1103 -26.88 -0.22 -21.56
C THR A 1103 -27.25 -1.35 -20.61
N MET A 1104 -27.30 -1.10 -19.31
CA MET A 1104 -27.76 -2.08 -18.32
C MET A 1104 -29.22 -2.44 -18.52
N GLU A 1105 -30.10 -1.46 -18.76
CA GLU A 1105 -31.53 -1.70 -19.02
C GLU A 1105 -31.72 -2.62 -20.22
N ARG A 1106 -31.03 -2.33 -21.33
CA ARG A 1106 -31.06 -3.17 -22.54
C ARG A 1106 -30.61 -4.60 -22.26
N LYS A 1107 -29.53 -4.79 -21.50
CA LYS A 1107 -29.01 -6.14 -21.17
C LYS A 1107 -29.97 -6.92 -20.29
N VAL A 1108 -30.52 -6.28 -19.26
CA VAL A 1108 -31.51 -6.89 -18.37
C VAL A 1108 -32.79 -7.26 -19.14
N ARG A 1109 -33.27 -6.38 -20.03
CA ARG A 1109 -34.43 -6.68 -20.90
C ARG A 1109 -34.18 -7.85 -21.83
N ASN A 1110 -32.99 -7.96 -22.42
CA ASN A 1110 -32.65 -9.10 -23.27
C ASN A 1110 -32.83 -10.44 -22.54
N TYR A 1111 -32.48 -10.53 -21.25
CA TYR A 1111 -32.72 -11.73 -20.44
C TYR A 1111 -34.21 -11.97 -20.14
N LEU A 1112 -34.98 -10.90 -19.88
CA LEU A 1112 -36.43 -11.00 -19.65
C LEU A 1112 -37.20 -11.47 -20.90
N ASP A 1113 -36.77 -10.99 -22.06
CA ASP A 1113 -37.42 -11.27 -23.35
C ASP A 1113 -36.97 -12.62 -23.95
N ASP A 1114 -35.92 -13.25 -23.40
CA ASP A 1114 -35.45 -14.57 -23.84
C ASP A 1114 -36.33 -15.70 -23.24
N PRO A 1115 -37.07 -16.44 -24.07
CA PRO A 1115 -37.93 -17.52 -23.58
C PRO A 1115 -37.14 -18.70 -22.99
N THR A 1116 -35.83 -18.79 -23.25
CA THR A 1116 -34.97 -19.86 -22.72
C THR A 1116 -34.40 -19.55 -21.33
N GLU A 1117 -34.52 -18.30 -20.86
CA GLU A 1117 -33.93 -17.83 -19.60
C GLU A 1117 -34.96 -17.64 -18.47
N GLN A 1118 -36.18 -18.17 -18.60
CA GLN A 1118 -37.27 -17.92 -17.64
C GLN A 1118 -36.95 -18.37 -16.20
N ASP A 1119 -36.23 -19.48 -16.03
CA ASP A 1119 -35.77 -19.93 -14.71
C ASP A 1119 -34.73 -18.96 -14.13
N THR A 1120 -33.78 -18.50 -14.95
CA THR A 1120 -32.78 -17.47 -14.58
C THR A 1120 -33.46 -16.17 -14.16
N VAL A 1121 -34.49 -15.74 -14.89
CA VAL A 1121 -35.28 -14.53 -14.60
C VAL A 1121 -35.86 -14.59 -13.18
N HIS A 1122 -36.50 -15.70 -12.84
CA HIS A 1122 -37.08 -15.93 -11.52
C HIS A 1122 -36.00 -16.01 -10.42
N ASP A 1123 -34.99 -16.86 -10.60
CA ASP A 1123 -34.00 -17.18 -9.56
C ASP A 1123 -33.09 -15.98 -9.23
N LEU A 1124 -32.74 -15.18 -10.23
CA LEU A 1124 -31.91 -13.99 -10.06
C LEU A 1124 -32.73 -12.71 -9.81
N LYS A 1125 -34.07 -12.81 -9.76
CA LYS A 1125 -35.00 -11.71 -9.54
C LYS A 1125 -34.77 -10.57 -10.53
N ILE A 1126 -34.71 -10.90 -11.81
CA ILE A 1126 -34.30 -9.97 -12.88
C ILE A 1126 -35.27 -8.79 -13.00
N GLU A 1127 -36.56 -8.95 -12.68
CA GLU A 1127 -37.51 -7.82 -12.63
C GLU A 1127 -37.17 -6.81 -11.53
N GLU A 1128 -36.73 -7.25 -10.35
CA GLU A 1128 -36.29 -6.35 -9.27
C GLU A 1128 -35.04 -5.57 -9.71
N ARG A 1129 -34.13 -6.22 -10.45
CA ARG A 1129 -32.94 -5.57 -11.02
C ARG A 1129 -33.30 -4.55 -12.08
N LEU A 1130 -34.29 -4.84 -12.94
CA LEU A 1130 -34.80 -3.87 -13.92
C LEU A 1130 -35.37 -2.63 -13.23
N SER A 1131 -36.17 -2.81 -12.17
CA SER A 1131 -36.71 -1.68 -11.39
C SER A 1131 -35.59 -0.80 -10.83
N TYR A 1132 -34.56 -1.40 -10.25
CA TYR A 1132 -33.40 -0.66 -9.75
C TYR A 1132 -32.69 0.14 -10.86
N VAL A 1133 -32.46 -0.47 -12.02
CA VAL A 1133 -31.84 0.21 -13.16
C VAL A 1133 -32.69 1.40 -13.63
N GLN A 1134 -34.00 1.24 -13.70
CA GLN A 1134 -34.92 2.32 -14.09
C GLN A 1134 -34.92 3.47 -13.09
N ASP A 1135 -34.85 3.17 -11.78
CA ASP A 1135 -34.73 4.18 -10.74
C ASP A 1135 -33.41 4.96 -10.83
N GLN A 1136 -32.29 4.26 -11.07
CA GLN A 1136 -30.98 4.93 -11.27
C GLN A 1136 -30.95 5.75 -12.57
N LEU A 1137 -31.55 5.26 -13.65
CA LEU A 1137 -31.67 6.00 -14.91
C LEU A 1137 -32.50 7.27 -14.71
N ALA A 1138 -33.63 7.20 -14.01
CA ALA A 1138 -34.46 8.35 -13.70
C ALA A 1138 -33.70 9.37 -12.82
N LYS A 1139 -32.98 8.89 -11.79
CA LYS A 1139 -32.14 9.74 -10.93
C LYS A 1139 -31.05 10.47 -11.72
N THR A 1140 -30.35 9.76 -12.61
CA THR A 1140 -29.25 10.33 -13.41
C THR A 1140 -29.73 11.30 -14.48
N GLN A 1141 -30.96 11.12 -14.99
CA GLN A 1141 -31.61 12.06 -15.92
C GLN A 1141 -32.21 13.29 -15.22
N SER A 1142 -32.32 13.29 -13.89
CA SER A 1142 -32.84 14.42 -13.13
C SER A 1142 -31.97 15.67 -13.30
N PRO A 1143 -32.58 16.88 -13.38
CA PRO A 1143 -31.84 18.14 -13.34
C PRO A 1143 -30.93 18.27 -12.11
N ASP A 1144 -31.33 17.71 -10.97
CA ASP A 1144 -30.59 17.82 -9.69
C ASP A 1144 -29.33 16.95 -9.65
N TYR A 1145 -29.14 16.04 -10.61
CA TYR A 1145 -28.02 15.10 -10.59
C TYR A 1145 -26.67 15.82 -10.75
N GLN A 1146 -26.59 16.85 -11.60
CA GLN A 1146 -25.36 17.62 -11.77
C GLN A 1146 -24.96 18.34 -10.47
N ASP A 1147 -25.94 18.88 -9.72
CA ASP A 1147 -25.71 19.54 -8.44
C ASP A 1147 -25.27 18.55 -7.34
N ALA A 1148 -25.75 17.30 -7.41
CA ALA A 1148 -25.29 16.22 -6.55
C ALA A 1148 -23.83 15.82 -6.85
N LEU A 1149 -23.35 15.98 -8.08
CA LEU A 1149 -21.96 15.69 -8.46
C LEU A 1149 -20.96 16.79 -8.06
N VAL A 1150 -21.40 17.98 -7.64
CA VAL A 1150 -20.50 19.05 -7.21
C VAL A 1150 -19.72 18.62 -5.96
N GLY A 1151 -18.40 18.65 -6.04
CA GLY A 1151 -17.49 18.08 -5.03
C GLY A 1151 -16.98 16.67 -5.34
N THR A 1152 -17.37 16.11 -6.49
CA THR A 1152 -16.77 14.87 -7.03
C THR A 1152 -15.73 15.18 -8.11
N LEU A 1153 -15.03 14.17 -8.61
CA LEU A 1153 -14.01 14.33 -9.67
C LEU A 1153 -14.60 14.59 -11.07
N GLY A 1154 -15.89 14.28 -11.26
CA GLY A 1154 -16.51 14.13 -12.57
C GLY A 1154 -15.83 13.04 -13.40
N VAL A 1155 -15.87 13.19 -14.72
CA VAL A 1155 -15.11 12.37 -15.66
C VAL A 1155 -14.40 13.24 -16.68
N ASP A 1156 -13.33 12.72 -17.25
CA ASP A 1156 -12.67 13.38 -18.38
C ASP A 1156 -13.59 13.37 -19.61
N PRO A 1157 -13.86 14.53 -20.25
CA PRO A 1157 -14.75 14.59 -21.39
C PRO A 1157 -14.29 13.80 -22.63
N MET A 1158 -12.98 13.47 -22.72
CA MET A 1158 -12.27 12.67 -23.74
C MET A 1158 -12.54 12.97 -25.21
#